data_AF-A0A5E8BXE5-F1
#
_entry.id   AF-A0A5E8BXE5-F1
#
_cell.length_a   1.000
_cell.length_b   1.000
_cell.length_c   1.000
_cell.angle_alpha   90.00
_cell.angle_beta   90.00
_cell.angle_gamma   90.00
#
_symmetry.space_group_name_H-M   'P 1'
#
loop_
_entity.id
_entity.type
_entity.pdbx_description
1 polymer ?
#
loop_
_entity_poly.entity_id
_entity_poly.type
_entity_poly.pdbx_seq_one_letter_code
_entity_poly.pdbx_strand_id
1 'polypeptide(L)'
;MSSQVYSSKVKSVLSGDTVIFENDTQISLAYVSAPRLQTEPYGFQAREYLRTLLVGKPVRYRIHYQANNNTRNYGDISAPVFPSLIEKALTDGNVKLRDDAQSRIPFSEIYDKYLLAETAAKDAELGLWNPESVNDTVEILQIVPEELYGDGAQHVAIIERVIAGDRVQIRVMLNKHSHILTNALVAGIRCPRSSGGPEGSQGEPFGDAAKAFTETRLLQRAVKVSFLAANPSNGLPIAEVIHPVGNIATFLLSTGLASIADWQSSFLGPAKMAPLRAAEKTAKDAHLNMWKDLAQHSTLKSASSSSSKSFEATVAKVVSSDTFVLKLANGKEQTVQLTSVRAPRKSDPNNNSLYVPIAREYARRNYIGKNVKVQVDSIRPESAQFDERALVTLTAPDGSDVATSIIESGYATVTRHRKDDNDRSPNWDNLLAAENKATEAHTGIHSIKPPAPTRTVDASESQTRAKTYLTQLSRQSKISGVVEHISSAGRIRIAVPHNNLVLTLVHAGVRVPKPNEAFGDEALEYISDLFYQRDVQFTVSNVDKTGAFIGNLFLQGSDKPVSVDLVEKGFAEVHDFSAQSSGFKTELDQAQASAQAAHTRMWKNYKGEEEKAKEEAAAVAAAKAAAGQGNKATAAKNYFDIVVTNVAPSGEVSYRLSNKQAAYTKLMADLASYHNGAGNAAASNLTRGPRRGETVTVVPKRGVYARGRVIVFDKTSGIFTINDVDTGKTAKYNQSQLKSLPAQFSTALHPELAKTVVLSFIKLPPSAPTNYLAEYVDALRDMVEGQTVVANVDSPSTVTPASATLFTAKSTGPNDSVNSALIDEGYAFVKSKLTGWETWDAWKPTLKHLRELQRAAQQDRVGVWEYGDPESDEE
;
A
#
# COMPACT_ATOMS: atom_id res chain seq x y z
N MET A 1 -1.79 -5.74 84.01
CA MET A 1 -2.47 -4.89 83.01
C MET A 1 -3.13 -5.79 82.00
N SER A 2 -4.43 -5.62 81.74
CA SER A 2 -5.17 -6.35 80.70
C SER A 2 -4.47 -6.15 79.35
N SER A 3 -3.73 -7.16 78.86
CA SER A 3 -3.09 -7.08 77.55
C SER A 3 -4.18 -7.18 76.49
N GLN A 4 -4.49 -6.04 75.88
CA GLN A 4 -5.48 -5.94 74.82
C GLN A 4 -5.11 -6.93 73.71
N VAL A 5 -6.07 -7.76 73.32
CA VAL A 5 -5.90 -8.75 72.26
C VAL A 5 -6.32 -8.13 70.96
N TYR A 6 -5.41 -8.10 69.99
CA TYR A 6 -5.67 -7.60 68.65
C TYR A 6 -5.85 -8.76 67.69
N SER A 7 -6.56 -8.53 66.58
CA SER A 7 -6.63 -9.48 65.48
C SER A 7 -6.30 -8.77 64.18
N SER A 8 -5.40 -9.37 63.41
CA SER A 8 -5.00 -8.87 62.10
C SER A 8 -4.44 -10.03 61.28
N LYS A 9 -4.39 -9.83 59.96
CA LYS A 9 -3.76 -10.78 59.05
C LYS A 9 -2.27 -10.47 58.93
N VAL A 10 -1.46 -11.52 58.88
CA VAL A 10 -0.01 -11.38 58.76
C VAL A 10 0.32 -10.94 57.34
N LYS A 11 0.95 -9.77 57.19
CA LYS A 11 1.39 -9.20 55.92
C LYS A 11 2.73 -9.77 55.49
N SER A 12 3.70 -9.81 56.40
CA SER A 12 5.05 -10.29 56.11
C SER A 12 5.81 -10.67 57.38
N VAL A 13 6.90 -11.41 57.21
CA VAL A 13 7.83 -11.87 58.24
C VAL A 13 9.22 -11.30 57.94
N LEU A 14 9.78 -10.52 58.87
CA LEU A 14 11.07 -9.85 58.73
C LEU A 14 12.25 -10.77 59.10
N SER A 15 12.09 -11.56 60.15
CA SER A 15 13.09 -12.49 60.71
C SER A 15 12.37 -13.68 61.35
N GLY A 16 13.12 -14.68 61.82
CA GLY A 16 12.55 -15.86 62.50
C GLY A 16 11.83 -15.58 63.83
N ASP A 17 11.76 -14.31 64.25
CA ASP A 17 11.08 -13.85 65.46
C ASP A 17 10.26 -12.56 65.26
N THR A 18 10.17 -12.01 64.04
CA THR A 18 9.52 -10.70 63.83
C THR A 18 8.54 -10.72 62.68
N VAL A 19 7.32 -10.26 62.95
CA VAL A 19 6.15 -10.30 62.06
C VAL A 19 5.57 -8.90 61.88
N ILE A 20 5.11 -8.60 60.67
CA ILE A 20 4.36 -7.39 60.32
C ILE A 20 2.93 -7.79 59.95
N PHE A 21 1.96 -7.04 60.47
CA PHE A 21 0.54 -7.20 60.20
C PHE A 21 0.04 -6.23 59.11
N GLU A 22 -1.15 -6.47 58.54
CA GLU A 22 -1.74 -5.62 57.49
C GLU A 22 -2.02 -4.18 57.94
N ASN A 23 -2.15 -3.93 59.24
CA ASN A 23 -2.27 -2.59 59.85
C ASN A 23 -0.90 -1.94 60.11
N ASP A 24 0.16 -2.42 59.44
CA ASP A 24 1.56 -2.01 59.57
C ASP A 24 2.13 -2.07 60.99
N THR A 25 1.46 -2.78 61.90
CA THR A 25 2.01 -3.06 63.23
C THR A 25 3.10 -4.12 63.12
N GLN A 26 4.29 -3.80 63.61
CA GLN A 26 5.40 -4.74 63.73
C GLN A 26 5.47 -5.29 65.16
N ILE A 27 5.61 -6.61 65.29
CA ILE A 27 5.81 -7.30 66.57
C ILE A 27 6.97 -8.28 66.47
N SER A 28 7.86 -8.23 67.45
CA SER A 28 8.86 -9.27 67.69
C SER A 28 8.37 -10.21 68.80
N LEU A 29 8.68 -11.50 68.71
CA LEU A 29 8.34 -12.48 69.72
C LEU A 29 9.01 -12.12 71.05
N ALA A 30 8.22 -12.06 72.11
CA ALA A 30 8.73 -11.75 73.43
C ALA A 30 9.66 -12.87 73.94
N TYR A 31 10.69 -12.48 74.69
CA TYR A 31 11.58 -13.39 75.44
C TYR A 31 12.49 -14.32 74.63
N VAL A 32 12.24 -14.50 73.34
CA VAL A 32 13.04 -15.36 72.44
C VAL A 32 13.86 -14.55 71.45
N SER A 33 14.82 -15.22 70.80
CA SER A 33 15.60 -14.68 69.70
C SER A 33 15.75 -15.73 68.61
N ALA A 34 15.63 -15.32 67.36
CA ALA A 34 15.90 -16.14 66.19
C ALA A 34 17.29 -15.84 65.60
N PRO A 35 17.89 -16.78 64.85
CA PRO A 35 19.13 -16.49 64.13
C PRO A 35 18.94 -15.40 63.08
N ARG A 36 19.96 -14.58 62.91
CA ARG A 36 19.95 -13.48 61.94
C ARG A 36 20.01 -14.01 60.51
N LEU A 37 19.00 -13.65 59.71
CA LEU A 37 18.76 -14.10 58.33
C LEU A 37 19.98 -14.09 57.39
N GLN A 38 20.93 -13.17 57.56
CA GLN A 38 22.07 -12.99 56.65
C GLN A 38 23.42 -13.39 57.24
N THR A 39 23.54 -13.46 58.57
CA THR A 39 24.84 -13.54 59.25
C THR A 39 25.00 -14.76 60.12
N GLU A 40 23.92 -15.49 60.42
CA GLU A 40 23.95 -16.65 61.30
C GLU A 40 23.39 -17.88 60.56
N PRO A 41 23.99 -19.08 60.78
CA PRO A 41 23.45 -20.33 60.26
C PRO A 41 21.99 -20.52 60.67
N TYR A 42 21.21 -21.22 59.84
CA TYR A 42 19.79 -21.51 60.07
C TYR A 42 18.86 -20.27 60.06
N GLY A 43 19.38 -19.06 59.83
CA GLY A 43 18.59 -17.82 59.84
C GLY A 43 17.53 -17.75 58.73
N PHE A 44 17.80 -18.35 57.56
CA PHE A 44 16.81 -18.44 56.49
C PHE A 44 15.69 -19.42 56.84
N GLN A 45 16.04 -20.60 57.36
CA GLN A 45 15.13 -21.66 57.74
C GLN A 45 14.18 -21.21 58.84
N ALA A 46 14.70 -20.55 59.89
CA ALA A 46 13.88 -19.99 60.98
C ALA A 46 12.86 -18.95 60.47
N ARG A 47 13.28 -18.08 59.54
CA ARG A 47 12.39 -17.09 58.92
C ARG A 47 11.38 -17.74 57.96
N GLU A 48 11.80 -18.77 57.24
CA GLU A 48 10.97 -19.53 56.29
C GLU A 48 9.90 -20.36 57.02
N TYR A 49 10.22 -20.90 58.18
CA TYR A 49 9.27 -21.55 59.08
C TYR A 49 8.12 -20.60 59.47
N LEU A 50 8.45 -19.39 59.95
CA LEU A 50 7.41 -18.39 60.26
C LEU A 50 6.64 -17.95 59.01
N ARG A 51 7.33 -17.78 57.87
CA ARG A 51 6.70 -17.38 56.60
C ARG A 51 5.62 -18.38 56.18
N THR A 52 5.97 -19.67 56.15
CA THR A 52 5.06 -20.75 55.76
C THR A 52 3.93 -20.95 56.77
N LEU A 53 4.22 -20.76 58.07
CA LEU A 53 3.23 -20.90 59.13
C LEU A 53 2.22 -19.75 59.15
N LEU A 54 2.63 -18.51 58.87
CA LEU A 54 1.84 -17.32 59.21
C LEU A 54 1.38 -16.47 58.02
N VAL A 55 2.18 -16.34 56.94
CA VAL A 55 1.94 -15.29 55.93
C VAL A 55 0.56 -15.40 55.29
N GLY A 56 -0.16 -14.28 55.37
CA GLY A 56 -1.53 -14.10 54.91
C GLY A 56 -2.59 -14.89 55.67
N LYS A 57 -2.29 -15.43 56.85
CA LYS A 57 -3.29 -16.02 57.75
C LYS A 57 -3.78 -14.99 58.77
N PRO A 58 -5.07 -15.00 59.13
CA PRO A 58 -5.59 -14.21 60.24
C PRO A 58 -5.11 -14.81 61.57
N VAL A 59 -4.56 -13.96 62.44
CA VAL A 59 -4.08 -14.37 63.77
C VAL A 59 -4.55 -13.38 64.83
N ARG A 60 -4.38 -13.76 66.10
CA ARG A 60 -4.56 -12.87 67.24
C ARG A 60 -3.22 -12.62 67.89
N TYR A 61 -2.92 -11.38 68.25
CA TYR A 61 -1.65 -11.05 68.90
C TYR A 61 -1.87 -10.21 70.15
N ARG A 62 -0.92 -10.29 71.07
CA ARG A 62 -0.89 -9.52 72.32
C ARG A 62 0.48 -8.89 72.48
N ILE A 63 0.52 -7.63 72.88
CA ILE A 63 1.78 -6.94 73.21
C ILE A 63 2.04 -7.15 74.71
N HIS A 64 3.20 -7.72 75.02
CA HIS A 64 3.65 -7.95 76.40
C HIS A 64 4.36 -6.72 76.95
N TYR A 65 5.29 -6.14 76.19
CA TYR A 65 6.02 -4.94 76.57
C TYR A 65 6.52 -4.19 75.33
N GLN A 66 6.88 -2.92 75.52
CA GLN A 66 7.57 -2.12 74.52
C GLN A 66 9.01 -1.87 74.96
N ALA A 67 9.95 -1.84 74.02
CA ALA A 67 11.36 -1.51 74.27
C ALA A 67 11.83 -0.38 73.35
N ASN A 68 12.97 0.23 73.67
CA ASN A 68 13.59 1.34 72.94
C ASN A 68 12.64 2.54 72.76
N ASN A 69 12.35 3.29 73.83
CA ASN A 69 11.50 4.49 73.80
C ASN A 69 10.12 4.26 73.14
N ASN A 70 9.45 3.15 73.47
CA ASN A 70 8.14 2.74 72.92
C ASN A 70 8.11 2.51 71.39
N THR A 71 9.25 2.30 70.73
CA THR A 71 9.30 2.09 69.26
C THR A 71 9.19 0.63 68.83
N ARG A 72 9.53 -0.34 69.69
CA ARG A 72 9.47 -1.78 69.35
C ARG A 72 8.49 -2.52 70.25
N ASN A 73 7.50 -3.18 69.63
CA ASN A 73 6.53 -4.00 70.33
C ASN A 73 7.03 -5.45 70.44
N TYR A 74 7.07 -5.98 71.66
CA TYR A 74 7.34 -7.38 71.94
C TYR A 74 6.05 -8.06 72.39
N GLY A 75 5.72 -9.19 71.78
CA GLY A 75 4.42 -9.81 71.92
C GLY A 75 4.40 -11.30 71.65
N ASP A 76 3.22 -11.87 71.76
CA ASP A 76 2.94 -13.26 71.39
C ASP A 76 1.79 -13.32 70.38
N ILE A 77 1.79 -14.34 69.55
CA ILE A 77 0.84 -14.58 68.48
C ILE A 77 0.14 -15.91 68.74
N SER A 78 -1.17 -15.95 68.54
CA SER A 78 -2.01 -17.13 68.69
C SER A 78 -2.83 -17.34 67.42
N ALA A 79 -3.02 -18.61 67.06
CA ALA A 79 -3.77 -19.04 65.90
C ALA A 79 -4.59 -20.29 66.27
N PRO A 80 -5.59 -20.72 65.45
CA PRO A 80 -6.34 -21.94 65.74
C PRO A 80 -5.47 -23.20 65.91
N VAL A 81 -4.29 -23.22 65.30
CA VAL A 81 -3.34 -24.34 65.32
C VAL A 81 -2.32 -24.28 66.46
N PHE A 82 -2.16 -23.14 67.14
CA PHE A 82 -1.28 -23.01 68.31
C PHE A 82 -1.74 -21.88 69.26
N PRO A 83 -1.76 -22.11 70.58
CA PRO A 83 -2.18 -21.09 71.55
C PRO A 83 -1.13 -19.99 71.76
N SER A 84 0.15 -20.28 71.55
CA SER A 84 1.28 -19.36 71.68
C SER A 84 2.32 -19.68 70.60
N LEU A 85 2.76 -18.66 69.87
CA LEU A 85 3.79 -18.81 68.84
C LEU A 85 5.18 -18.87 69.48
N ILE A 86 5.38 -18.21 70.61
CA ILE A 86 6.63 -18.31 71.38
C ILE A 86 6.88 -19.77 71.77
N GLU A 87 5.90 -20.40 72.41
CA GLU A 87 5.97 -21.81 72.81
C GLU A 87 6.14 -22.73 71.60
N LYS A 88 5.35 -22.51 70.54
CA LYS A 88 5.41 -23.32 69.32
C LYS A 88 6.78 -23.22 68.63
N ALA A 89 7.34 -22.02 68.51
CA ALA A 89 8.64 -21.80 67.89
C ALA A 89 9.80 -22.38 68.71
N LEU A 90 9.71 -22.35 70.04
CA LEU A 90 10.68 -23.00 70.94
C LEU A 90 10.60 -24.52 70.82
N THR A 91 9.39 -25.08 70.88
CA THR A 91 9.14 -26.52 70.76
C THR A 91 9.65 -27.08 69.43
N ASP A 92 9.47 -26.32 68.34
CA ASP A 92 9.91 -26.72 67.01
C ASP A 92 11.40 -26.38 66.75
N GLY A 93 12.12 -25.82 67.73
CA GLY A 93 13.56 -25.54 67.64
C GLY A 93 13.93 -24.38 66.70
N ASN A 94 13.01 -23.46 66.39
CA ASN A 94 13.27 -22.35 65.44
C ASN A 94 13.82 -21.08 66.11
N VAL A 95 13.70 -20.98 67.43
CA VAL A 95 14.17 -19.86 68.24
C VAL A 95 14.80 -20.38 69.53
N LYS A 96 15.61 -19.53 70.19
CA LYS A 96 16.17 -19.80 71.53
C LYS A 96 15.67 -18.79 72.55
N LEU A 97 15.63 -19.17 73.82
CA LEU A 97 15.37 -18.25 74.91
C LEU A 97 16.51 -17.22 75.01
N ARG A 98 16.16 -15.96 75.29
CA ARG A 98 17.17 -14.92 75.55
C ARG A 98 17.67 -15.03 76.98
N ASP A 99 18.91 -14.59 77.18
CA ASP A 99 19.56 -14.58 78.50
C ASP A 99 18.79 -13.74 79.54
N ASP A 100 18.06 -12.71 79.09
CA ASP A 100 17.23 -11.84 79.93
C ASP A 100 15.77 -12.33 80.10
N ALA A 101 15.42 -13.51 79.59
CA ALA A 101 14.04 -14.00 79.63
C ALA A 101 13.53 -14.20 81.07
N GLN A 102 14.35 -14.79 81.95
CA GLN A 102 13.95 -15.11 83.32
C GLN A 102 13.56 -13.86 84.13
N SER A 103 14.23 -12.73 83.91
CA SER A 103 13.95 -11.48 84.63
C SER A 103 12.79 -10.67 84.04
N ARG A 104 12.40 -10.93 82.79
CA ARG A 104 11.33 -10.20 82.08
C ARG A 104 10.00 -10.93 82.04
N ILE A 105 9.98 -12.24 82.28
CA ILE A 105 8.75 -13.04 82.33
C ILE A 105 8.09 -12.85 83.71
N PRO A 106 6.84 -12.37 83.81
CA PRO A 106 6.24 -12.02 85.10
C PRO A 106 5.94 -13.20 86.03
N PHE A 107 5.82 -14.42 85.48
CA PHE A 107 5.42 -15.63 86.21
C PHE A 107 6.43 -16.75 85.95
N SER A 108 7.00 -17.34 87.00
CA SER A 108 8.02 -18.40 86.89
C SER A 108 7.51 -19.62 86.11
N GLU A 109 6.24 -19.99 86.29
CA GLU A 109 5.61 -21.11 85.58
C GLU A 109 5.68 -20.98 84.05
N ILE A 110 5.59 -19.74 83.52
CA ILE A 110 5.69 -19.48 82.08
C ILE A 110 7.15 -19.63 81.61
N TYR A 111 8.11 -19.18 82.42
CA TYR A 111 9.53 -19.37 82.12
C TYR A 111 9.90 -20.86 82.13
N ASP A 112 9.47 -21.61 83.14
CA ASP A 112 9.71 -23.06 83.24
C ASP A 112 9.09 -23.81 82.06
N LYS A 113 7.90 -23.39 81.61
CA LYS A 113 7.26 -23.94 80.42
C LYS A 113 8.06 -23.70 79.15
N TYR A 114 8.56 -22.49 78.93
CA TYR A 114 9.39 -22.16 77.77
C TYR A 114 10.75 -22.85 77.82
N LEU A 115 11.35 -22.98 79.01
CA LEU A 115 12.59 -23.69 79.20
C LEU A 115 12.43 -25.18 78.86
N LEU A 116 11.34 -25.81 79.34
CA LEU A 116 11.01 -27.19 78.99
C LEU A 116 10.80 -27.40 77.49
N ALA A 117 10.15 -26.46 76.80
CA ALA A 117 9.99 -26.50 75.36
C ALA A 117 11.33 -26.40 74.61
N GLU A 118 12.24 -25.53 75.07
CA GLU A 118 13.58 -25.42 74.50
C GLU A 118 14.43 -26.66 74.77
N THR A 119 14.41 -27.22 75.99
CA THR A 119 15.15 -28.45 76.32
C THR A 119 14.65 -29.63 75.51
N ALA A 120 13.33 -29.77 75.32
CA ALA A 120 12.78 -30.82 74.47
C ALA A 120 13.25 -30.69 73.01
N ALA A 121 13.32 -29.46 72.48
CA ALA A 121 13.84 -29.22 71.13
C ALA A 121 15.35 -29.50 71.02
N LYS A 122 16.12 -29.22 72.07
CA LYS A 122 17.55 -29.56 72.19
C LYS A 122 17.76 -31.07 72.19
N ASP A 123 17.05 -31.78 73.05
CA ASP A 123 17.15 -33.24 73.20
C ASP A 123 16.72 -33.98 71.93
N ALA A 124 15.79 -33.41 71.17
CA ALA A 124 15.32 -33.94 69.89
C ALA A 124 16.12 -33.41 68.68
N GLU A 125 17.19 -32.63 68.90
CA GLU A 125 18.05 -32.06 67.84
C GLU A 125 17.26 -31.33 66.74
N LEU A 126 16.22 -30.58 67.13
CA LEU A 126 15.32 -29.90 66.19
C LEU A 126 15.85 -28.52 65.81
N GLY A 127 15.76 -28.20 64.51
CA GLY A 127 16.03 -26.88 63.96
C GLY A 127 17.41 -26.35 64.35
N LEU A 128 17.46 -25.26 65.11
CA LEU A 128 18.68 -24.62 65.61
C LEU A 128 19.61 -25.58 66.36
N TRP A 129 19.03 -26.59 67.01
CA TRP A 129 19.76 -27.55 67.84
C TRP A 129 20.28 -28.75 67.06
N ASN A 130 19.91 -28.89 65.78
CA ASN A 130 20.47 -29.92 64.93
C ASN A 130 21.96 -29.63 64.66
N PRO A 131 22.88 -30.59 64.89
CA PRO A 131 24.30 -30.39 64.61
C PRO A 131 24.61 -29.99 63.16
N GLU A 132 23.81 -30.43 62.19
CA GLU A 132 23.96 -30.07 60.78
C GLU A 132 23.55 -28.62 60.47
N SER A 133 22.75 -27.98 61.32
CA SER A 133 22.26 -26.60 61.11
C SER A 133 23.39 -25.56 61.12
N VAL A 134 24.57 -25.90 61.62
CA VAL A 134 25.77 -25.05 61.52
C VAL A 134 26.19 -24.85 60.05
N ASN A 135 25.88 -25.81 59.18
CA ASN A 135 26.16 -25.75 57.74
C ASN A 135 25.02 -25.09 56.94
N ASP A 136 23.92 -24.74 57.58
CA ASP A 136 22.75 -24.11 56.94
C ASP A 136 22.94 -22.60 56.73
N THR A 137 24.07 -22.23 56.14
CA THR A 137 24.31 -20.89 55.61
C THR A 137 23.86 -20.82 54.15
N VAL A 138 23.32 -19.67 53.77
CA VAL A 138 22.81 -19.40 52.41
C VAL A 138 23.64 -18.28 51.81
N GLU A 139 24.36 -18.61 50.74
CA GLU A 139 25.01 -17.64 49.87
C GLU A 139 23.97 -16.95 48.98
N ILE A 140 24.08 -15.62 48.84
CA ILE A 140 23.15 -14.81 48.06
C ILE A 140 23.87 -14.23 46.84
N LEU A 141 23.48 -14.70 45.66
CA LEU A 141 23.85 -14.12 44.38
C LEU A 141 22.96 -12.91 44.07
N GLN A 142 23.56 -11.78 43.71
CA GLN A 142 22.83 -10.55 43.35
C GLN A 142 22.47 -10.49 41.86
N ILE A 143 23.17 -11.27 41.04
CA ILE A 143 23.06 -11.32 39.58
C ILE A 143 22.56 -12.70 39.19
N VAL A 144 21.65 -12.75 38.21
CA VAL A 144 21.16 -14.00 37.63
C VAL A 144 22.24 -14.55 36.69
N PRO A 145 22.73 -15.79 36.88
CA PRO A 145 23.64 -16.43 35.94
C PRO A 145 23.07 -16.49 34.52
N GLU A 146 23.93 -16.31 33.51
CA GLU A 146 23.52 -16.25 32.10
C GLU A 146 22.80 -17.52 31.63
N GLU A 147 23.21 -18.68 32.17
CA GLU A 147 22.67 -20.01 31.85
C GLU A 147 21.18 -20.17 32.21
N LEU A 148 20.65 -19.34 33.12
CA LEU A 148 19.25 -19.43 33.54
C LEU A 148 18.30 -18.65 32.61
N TYR A 149 18.81 -17.86 31.65
CA TYR A 149 17.97 -17.13 30.71
C TYR A 149 17.61 -18.00 29.50
N GLY A 150 16.32 -18.02 29.15
CA GLY A 150 15.84 -18.61 27.90
C GLY A 150 15.79 -20.14 27.86
N ASP A 151 16.14 -20.82 28.95
CA ASP A 151 16.06 -22.29 29.08
C ASP A 151 14.62 -22.81 29.26
N GLY A 152 13.69 -21.92 29.60
CA GLY A 152 12.29 -22.25 29.89
C GLY A 152 12.08 -22.96 31.23
N ALA A 153 13.12 -23.12 32.05
CA ALA A 153 13.03 -23.76 33.35
C ALA A 153 12.24 -22.88 34.33
N GLN A 154 11.56 -23.55 35.27
CA GLN A 154 10.83 -22.90 36.34
C GLN A 154 11.52 -23.17 37.67
N HIS A 155 11.97 -22.12 38.33
CA HIS A 155 12.63 -22.20 39.63
C HIS A 155 11.70 -21.80 40.75
N VAL A 156 11.80 -22.48 41.90
CA VAL A 156 11.04 -22.12 43.10
C VAL A 156 11.60 -20.81 43.65
N ALA A 157 10.72 -19.85 43.89
CA ALA A 157 11.09 -18.53 44.35
C ALA A 157 10.11 -17.97 45.38
N ILE A 158 10.56 -16.95 46.10
CA ILE A 158 9.76 -16.17 47.05
C ILE A 158 9.83 -14.71 46.63
N ILE A 159 8.69 -14.03 46.58
CA ILE A 159 8.67 -12.58 46.37
C ILE A 159 8.99 -11.88 47.69
N GLU A 160 10.22 -11.39 47.83
CA GLU A 160 10.69 -10.76 49.07
C GLU A 160 10.11 -9.37 49.26
N ARG A 161 9.95 -8.63 48.15
CA ARG A 161 9.44 -7.26 48.16
C ARG A 161 8.71 -6.95 46.87
N VAL A 162 7.63 -6.19 46.96
CA VAL A 162 6.96 -5.58 45.80
C VAL A 162 7.37 -4.12 45.72
N ILE A 163 8.15 -3.78 44.70
CA ILE A 163 8.70 -2.43 44.50
C ILE A 163 7.67 -1.57 43.77
N ALA A 164 7.08 -2.12 42.71
CA ALA A 164 5.97 -1.57 41.93
C ALA A 164 5.07 -2.72 41.43
N GLY A 165 3.97 -2.42 40.75
CA GLY A 165 3.04 -3.45 40.24
C GLY A 165 3.71 -4.49 39.33
N ASP A 166 4.66 -4.06 38.50
CA ASP A 166 5.45 -4.86 37.54
C ASP A 166 6.91 -5.07 37.95
N ARG A 167 7.32 -4.62 39.14
CA ARG A 167 8.71 -4.74 39.63
C ARG A 167 8.75 -5.35 41.01
N VAL A 168 9.43 -6.48 41.13
CA VAL A 168 9.50 -7.28 42.36
C VAL A 168 10.95 -7.60 42.70
N GLN A 169 11.25 -7.78 43.99
CA GLN A 169 12.47 -8.42 44.44
C GLN A 169 12.19 -9.89 44.67
N ILE A 170 12.89 -10.75 43.94
CA ILE A 170 12.70 -12.19 43.96
C ILE A 170 13.88 -12.86 44.66
N ARG A 171 13.59 -13.84 45.51
CA ARG A 171 14.54 -14.79 46.06
C ARG A 171 14.33 -16.14 45.38
N VAL A 172 15.22 -16.57 44.50
CA VAL A 172 15.16 -17.87 43.80
C VAL A 172 16.04 -18.87 44.52
N MET A 173 15.50 -20.05 44.82
CA MET A 173 16.23 -21.12 45.49
C MET A 173 16.87 -22.03 44.43
N LEU A 174 18.18 -21.94 44.22
CA LEU A 174 18.88 -22.85 43.29
C LEU A 174 19.14 -24.20 43.95
N ASN A 175 19.63 -24.17 45.18
CA ASN A 175 19.83 -25.33 46.04
C ASN A 175 19.76 -24.91 47.52
N LYS A 176 20.04 -25.83 48.45
CA LYS A 176 19.96 -25.59 49.91
C LYS A 176 20.85 -24.44 50.41
N HIS A 177 21.97 -24.17 49.73
CA HIS A 177 23.01 -23.24 50.19
C HIS A 177 23.21 -22.02 49.27
N SER A 178 22.56 -21.99 48.10
CA SER A 178 22.76 -20.93 47.11
C SER A 178 21.42 -20.42 46.60
N HIS A 179 21.15 -19.14 46.86
CA HIS A 179 19.96 -18.43 46.40
C HIS A 179 20.35 -17.22 45.56
N ILE A 180 19.47 -16.82 44.65
CA ILE A 180 19.57 -15.53 43.96
C ILE A 180 18.62 -14.56 44.65
N LEU A 181 19.07 -13.38 45.04
CA LEU A 181 18.23 -12.28 45.50
C LEU A 181 18.43 -11.07 44.60
N THR A 182 17.45 -10.80 43.74
CA THR A 182 17.59 -9.73 42.74
C THR A 182 16.27 -9.04 42.47
N ASN A 183 16.33 -7.85 41.88
CA ASN A 183 15.13 -7.15 41.40
C ASN A 183 14.82 -7.61 39.98
N ALA A 184 13.57 -7.97 39.70
CA ALA A 184 13.12 -8.42 38.40
C ALA A 184 11.89 -7.63 37.91
N LEU A 185 11.76 -7.56 36.59
CA LEU A 185 10.56 -7.08 35.92
C LEU A 185 9.63 -8.27 35.65
N VAL A 186 8.35 -8.09 35.95
CA VAL A 186 7.30 -9.06 35.57
C VAL A 186 7.13 -9.01 34.05
N ALA A 187 7.30 -10.15 33.40
CA ALA A 187 7.26 -10.24 31.95
C ALA A 187 5.88 -9.91 31.36
N GLY A 188 5.89 -9.21 30.23
CA GLY A 188 4.74 -8.95 29.35
C GLY A 188 3.91 -7.73 29.72
N ILE A 189 4.22 -7.06 30.83
CA ILE A 189 3.41 -5.96 31.35
C ILE A 189 4.24 -4.74 31.74
N ARG A 190 3.56 -3.60 31.76
CA ARG A 190 4.02 -2.34 32.34
C ARG A 190 2.93 -1.78 33.23
N CYS A 191 3.27 -1.45 34.47
CA CYS A 191 2.36 -0.80 35.41
C CYS A 191 2.61 0.72 35.45
N PRO A 192 1.60 1.53 35.77
CA PRO A 192 1.81 2.91 36.15
C PRO A 192 2.72 3.00 37.38
N ARG A 193 3.50 4.07 37.46
CA ARG A 193 4.47 4.25 38.55
C ARG A 193 3.77 4.44 39.89
N SER A 194 4.08 3.62 40.89
CA SER A 194 3.63 3.82 42.26
C SER A 194 4.37 4.99 42.93
N SER A 195 3.75 5.60 43.94
CA SER A 195 4.39 6.61 44.78
C SER A 195 5.54 6.01 45.60
N GLY A 196 6.53 6.85 45.96
CA GLY A 196 7.67 6.44 46.78
C GLY A 196 8.82 5.77 46.02
N GLY A 197 9.00 6.11 44.73
CA GLY A 197 10.23 5.80 43.98
C GLY A 197 11.46 6.56 44.51
N PRO A 198 12.64 6.41 43.87
CA PRO A 198 13.80 7.25 44.16
C PRO A 198 13.37 8.73 44.07
N GLU A 199 13.71 9.53 45.08
CA GLU A 199 13.37 10.96 45.24
C GLU A 199 11.92 11.31 45.66
N GLY A 200 11.09 10.36 46.09
CA GLY A 200 9.76 10.69 46.63
C GLY A 200 8.78 11.22 45.56
N SER A 201 8.99 10.83 44.31
CA SER A 201 8.15 11.21 43.17
C SER A 201 6.67 10.86 43.38
N GLN A 202 5.78 11.75 42.93
CA GLN A 202 4.34 11.50 42.88
C GLN A 202 4.07 10.30 41.95
N GLY A 203 3.22 9.39 42.44
CA GLY A 203 2.77 8.23 41.67
C GLY A 203 1.87 8.64 40.50
N GLU A 204 1.91 7.86 39.42
CA GLU A 204 0.97 7.94 38.32
C GLU A 204 -0.40 7.37 38.75
N PRO A 205 -1.52 7.80 38.14
CA PRO A 205 -2.84 7.24 38.41
C PRO A 205 -2.83 5.70 38.34
N PHE A 206 -3.47 5.06 39.32
CA PHE A 206 -3.52 3.60 39.49
C PHE A 206 -2.19 2.90 39.81
N GLY A 207 -1.06 3.62 39.93
CA GLY A 207 0.24 3.01 40.27
C GLY A 207 0.29 2.37 41.65
N ASP A 208 -0.25 3.06 42.67
CA ASP A 208 -0.34 2.52 44.03
C ASP A 208 -1.33 1.35 44.13
N ALA A 209 -2.42 1.41 43.37
CA ALA A 209 -3.38 0.32 43.26
C ALA A 209 -2.74 -0.92 42.61
N ALA A 210 -1.94 -0.75 41.55
CA ALA A 210 -1.19 -1.83 40.90
C ALA A 210 -0.17 -2.47 41.86
N LYS A 211 0.59 -1.64 42.59
CA LYS A 211 1.53 -2.13 43.62
C LYS A 211 0.81 -2.90 44.73
N ALA A 212 -0.26 -2.35 45.30
CA ALA A 212 -1.04 -3.00 46.35
C ALA A 212 -1.68 -4.30 45.85
N PHE A 213 -2.11 -4.36 44.58
CA PHE A 213 -2.67 -5.56 43.96
C PHE A 213 -1.66 -6.71 43.92
N THR A 214 -0.43 -6.43 43.49
CA THR A 214 0.69 -7.39 43.46
C THR A 214 1.13 -7.75 44.88
N GLU A 215 1.25 -6.77 45.79
CA GLU A 215 1.69 -6.96 47.17
C GLU A 215 0.76 -7.88 47.96
N THR A 216 -0.54 -7.61 47.93
CA THR A 216 -1.55 -8.40 48.68
C THR A 216 -1.57 -9.87 48.25
N ARG A 217 -1.20 -10.15 46.99
CA ARG A 217 -1.27 -11.50 46.40
C ARG A 217 0.04 -12.25 46.46
N LEU A 218 1.17 -11.55 46.32
CA LEU A 218 2.46 -12.20 46.11
C LEU A 218 3.47 -11.96 47.22
N LEU A 219 3.35 -10.91 48.05
CA LEU A 219 4.35 -10.61 49.07
C LEU A 219 4.60 -11.83 49.97
N GLN A 220 5.85 -12.28 49.99
CA GLN A 220 6.34 -13.47 50.68
C GLN A 220 5.56 -14.76 50.39
N ARG A 221 4.95 -14.86 49.21
CA ARG A 221 4.39 -16.10 48.69
C ARG A 221 5.43 -16.87 47.89
N ALA A 222 5.29 -18.20 47.92
CA ALA A 222 6.04 -19.08 47.06
C ALA A 222 5.44 -19.02 45.65
N VAL A 223 6.30 -18.80 44.67
CA VAL A 223 5.98 -18.71 43.25
C VAL A 223 6.99 -19.53 42.46
N LYS A 224 6.70 -19.78 41.19
CA LYS A 224 7.68 -20.25 40.22
C LYS A 224 8.09 -19.09 39.34
N VAL A 225 9.38 -18.99 39.04
CA VAL A 225 9.94 -17.95 38.17
C VAL A 225 10.69 -18.59 37.01
N SER A 226 10.50 -18.05 35.81
CA SER A 226 11.28 -18.40 34.62
C SER A 226 11.91 -17.12 34.06
N PHE A 227 13.22 -17.13 33.81
CA PHE A 227 13.96 -15.97 33.32
C PHE A 227 13.99 -15.97 31.79
N LEU A 228 13.53 -14.88 31.18
CA LEU A 228 13.43 -14.78 29.72
C LEU A 228 14.67 -14.13 29.12
N ALA A 229 15.00 -12.94 29.59
CA ALA A 229 16.14 -12.17 29.13
C ALA A 229 16.53 -11.11 30.18
N ALA A 230 17.75 -10.59 30.10
CA ALA A 230 18.12 -9.37 30.79
C ALA A 230 17.61 -8.16 30.00
N ASN A 231 17.08 -7.16 30.69
CA ASN A 231 16.65 -5.92 30.05
C ASN A 231 17.88 -5.20 29.45
N PRO A 232 17.92 -4.94 28.12
CA PRO A 232 19.08 -4.35 27.46
C PRO A 232 19.49 -2.97 27.99
N SER A 233 18.55 -2.23 28.60
CA SER A 233 18.79 -0.86 29.05
C SER A 233 19.43 -0.77 30.44
N ASN A 234 19.13 -1.71 31.34
CA ASN A 234 19.51 -1.60 32.76
C ASN A 234 19.93 -2.94 33.39
N GLY A 235 20.01 -4.02 32.61
CA GLY A 235 20.43 -5.34 33.06
C GLY A 235 19.44 -6.06 33.99
N LEU A 236 18.28 -5.48 34.31
CA LEU A 236 17.32 -6.14 35.20
C LEU A 236 16.72 -7.38 34.52
N PRO A 237 16.67 -8.54 35.20
CA PRO A 237 16.03 -9.73 34.67
C PRO A 237 14.54 -9.49 34.37
N ILE A 238 14.11 -9.93 33.20
CA ILE A 238 12.70 -10.03 32.80
C ILE A 238 12.27 -11.46 33.08
N ALA A 239 11.28 -11.63 33.96
CA ALA A 239 10.91 -12.95 34.43
C ALA A 239 9.40 -13.15 34.51
N GLU A 240 8.94 -14.34 34.15
CA GLU A 240 7.56 -14.75 34.38
C GLU A 240 7.38 -15.11 35.85
N VAL A 241 6.36 -14.54 36.50
CA VAL A 241 6.04 -14.81 37.91
C VAL A 241 4.75 -15.62 37.97
N ILE A 242 4.89 -16.91 38.24
CA ILE A 242 3.82 -17.90 38.16
C ILE A 242 3.44 -18.34 39.57
N HIS A 243 2.27 -17.92 40.03
CA HIS A 243 1.65 -18.46 41.24
C HIS A 243 0.85 -19.73 40.88
N PRO A 244 0.59 -20.66 41.82
CA PRO A 244 -0.27 -21.83 41.56
C PRO A 244 -1.67 -21.50 40.98
N VAL A 245 -2.15 -20.27 41.20
CA VAL A 245 -3.43 -19.77 40.68
C VAL A 245 -3.31 -19.17 39.26
N GLY A 246 -2.08 -18.87 38.80
CA GLY A 246 -1.80 -18.36 37.46
C GLY A 246 -0.70 -17.30 37.43
N ASN A 247 -0.46 -16.76 36.24
CA ASN A 247 0.53 -15.71 36.00
C ASN A 247 -0.01 -14.35 36.50
N ILE A 248 0.72 -13.66 37.37
CA ILE A 248 0.28 -12.36 37.91
C ILE A 248 0.04 -11.30 36.81
N ALA A 249 0.78 -11.39 35.70
CA ALA A 249 0.67 -10.48 34.57
C ALA A 249 -0.74 -10.47 33.96
N THR A 250 -1.36 -11.65 33.79
CA THR A 250 -2.73 -11.74 33.23
C THR A 250 -3.75 -11.11 34.16
N PHE A 251 -3.61 -11.29 35.48
CA PHE A 251 -4.52 -10.70 36.47
C PHE A 251 -4.41 -9.17 36.54
N LEU A 252 -3.19 -8.62 36.50
CA LEU A 252 -2.97 -7.18 36.44
C LEU A 252 -3.56 -6.55 35.17
N LEU A 253 -3.41 -7.21 34.02
CA LEU A 253 -4.01 -6.78 32.75
C LEU A 253 -5.53 -6.85 32.79
N SER A 254 -6.11 -7.96 33.25
CA SER A 254 -7.58 -8.17 33.29
C SER A 254 -8.32 -7.18 34.18
N THR A 255 -7.62 -6.57 35.14
CA THR A 255 -8.18 -5.54 36.03
C THR A 255 -7.89 -4.12 35.54
N GLY A 256 -7.16 -3.94 34.42
CA GLY A 256 -6.80 -2.61 33.92
C GLY A 256 -5.80 -1.86 34.81
N LEU A 257 -4.97 -2.58 35.58
CA LEU A 257 -3.91 -2.01 36.42
C LEU A 257 -2.53 -2.06 35.73
N ALA A 258 -2.46 -2.70 34.57
CA ALA A 258 -1.29 -2.75 33.73
C ALA A 258 -1.67 -2.63 32.25
N SER A 259 -0.69 -2.25 31.43
CA SER A 259 -0.73 -2.32 29.98
C SER A 259 0.33 -3.28 29.47
N ILE A 260 0.15 -3.81 28.26
CA ILE A 260 1.11 -4.74 27.67
C ILE A 260 2.43 -4.04 27.34
N ALA A 261 3.55 -4.67 27.70
CA ALA A 261 4.89 -4.22 27.32
C ALA A 261 5.28 -4.81 25.96
N ASP A 262 4.86 -4.16 24.87
CA ASP A 262 5.05 -4.65 23.49
C ASP A 262 6.50 -4.99 23.14
N TRP A 263 7.47 -4.24 23.65
CA TRP A 263 8.89 -4.47 23.40
C TRP A 263 9.39 -5.81 23.97
N GLN A 264 8.66 -6.43 24.90
CA GLN A 264 8.99 -7.74 25.47
C GLN A 264 8.40 -8.92 24.68
N SER A 265 7.59 -8.65 23.66
CA SER A 265 6.92 -9.69 22.87
C SER A 265 7.91 -10.65 22.20
N SER A 266 9.09 -10.17 21.82
CA SER A 266 10.15 -11.00 21.22
C SER A 266 10.69 -12.06 22.17
N PHE A 267 10.72 -11.79 23.48
CA PHE A 267 11.21 -12.72 24.50
C PHE A 267 10.13 -13.71 24.96
N LEU A 268 8.86 -13.31 24.91
CA LEU A 268 7.73 -14.15 25.33
C LEU A 268 7.20 -15.05 24.21
N GLY A 269 7.24 -14.55 22.97
CA GLY A 269 6.63 -15.22 21.83
C GLY A 269 5.09 -15.19 21.84
N PRO A 270 4.46 -15.61 20.73
CA PRO A 270 3.02 -15.45 20.52
C PRO A 270 2.17 -16.28 21.49
N ALA A 271 2.62 -17.48 21.86
CA ALA A 271 1.88 -18.36 22.76
C ALA A 271 1.66 -17.76 24.16
N LYS A 272 2.68 -17.07 24.70
CA LYS A 272 2.60 -16.42 26.01
C LYS A 272 1.96 -15.03 25.94
N MET A 273 2.08 -14.34 24.81
CA MET A 273 1.47 -13.02 24.59
C MET A 273 -0.03 -13.07 24.35
N ALA A 274 -0.55 -14.10 23.66
CA ALA A 274 -1.98 -14.26 23.37
C ALA A 274 -2.90 -14.13 24.62
N PRO A 275 -2.65 -14.84 25.74
CA PRO A 275 -3.47 -14.68 26.94
C PRO A 275 -3.33 -13.29 27.59
N LEU A 276 -2.16 -12.64 27.48
CA LEU A 276 -1.96 -11.28 27.98
C LEU A 276 -2.78 -10.27 27.16
N ARG A 277 -2.77 -10.39 25.83
CA ARG A 277 -3.57 -9.59 24.90
C ARG A 277 -5.06 -9.72 25.19
N ALA A 278 -5.55 -10.94 25.39
CA ALA A 278 -6.94 -11.21 25.74
C ALA A 278 -7.34 -10.57 27.08
N ALA A 279 -6.46 -10.64 28.08
CA ALA A 279 -6.69 -10.04 29.39
C ALA A 279 -6.76 -8.50 29.31
N GLU A 280 -5.83 -7.86 28.59
CA GLU A 280 -5.86 -6.40 28.41
C GLU A 280 -7.10 -5.95 27.63
N LYS A 281 -7.47 -6.69 26.57
CA LYS A 281 -8.70 -6.42 25.80
C LYS A 281 -9.94 -6.47 26.69
N THR A 282 -10.05 -7.49 27.54
CA THR A 282 -11.17 -7.62 28.49
C THR A 282 -11.28 -6.39 29.40
N ALA A 283 -10.16 -5.86 29.88
CA ALA A 283 -10.15 -4.66 30.72
C ALA A 283 -10.48 -3.37 29.96
N LYS A 284 -10.05 -3.26 28.70
CA LYS A 284 -10.37 -2.14 27.80
C LYS A 284 -11.86 -2.12 27.46
N ASP A 285 -12.41 -3.26 27.07
CA ASP A 285 -13.84 -3.42 26.71
C ASP A 285 -14.75 -3.14 27.92
N ALA A 286 -14.29 -3.45 29.14
CA ALA A 286 -15.00 -3.18 30.39
C ALA A 286 -14.67 -1.80 31.00
N HIS A 287 -13.87 -0.94 30.34
CA HIS A 287 -13.47 0.38 30.82
C HIS A 287 -12.91 0.40 32.26
N LEU A 288 -12.10 -0.59 32.62
CA LEU A 288 -11.58 -0.76 33.97
C LEU A 288 -10.35 0.11 34.24
N ASN A 289 -10.29 0.70 35.43
CA ASN A 289 -9.14 1.43 35.99
C ASN A 289 -8.44 2.37 34.99
N MET A 290 -7.25 2.04 34.51
CA MET A 290 -6.49 2.91 33.60
C MET A 290 -7.19 3.16 32.25
N TRP A 291 -8.24 2.39 31.94
CA TRP A 291 -9.01 2.46 30.70
C TRP A 291 -10.37 3.17 30.85
N LYS A 292 -10.65 3.78 32.02
CA LYS A 292 -11.92 4.50 32.28
C LYS A 292 -12.18 5.64 31.29
N ASP A 293 -11.14 6.35 30.88
CA ASP A 293 -11.25 7.53 30.02
C ASP A 293 -11.18 7.21 28.51
N LEU A 294 -11.09 5.92 28.14
CA LEU A 294 -10.98 5.50 26.73
C LEU A 294 -12.18 5.97 25.87
N ALA A 295 -13.32 6.26 26.50
CA ALA A 295 -14.52 6.79 25.84
C ALA A 295 -14.48 8.31 25.56
N GLN A 296 -13.64 9.11 26.23
CA GLN A 296 -13.67 10.57 26.12
C GLN A 296 -12.78 11.15 25.01
N HIS A 297 -11.87 10.35 24.43
CA HIS A 297 -10.98 10.79 23.33
C HIS A 297 -11.33 10.22 21.94
N SER A 298 -12.44 9.49 21.80
CA SER A 298 -12.95 9.01 20.52
C SER A 298 -13.95 10.01 19.87
N THR A 299 -13.55 11.28 19.70
CA THR A 299 -14.27 12.25 18.84
C THR A 299 -13.70 12.29 17.42
N LEU A 300 -13.07 11.21 16.98
CA LEU A 300 -12.92 10.90 15.56
C LEU A 300 -13.97 9.84 15.25
N LYS A 301 -14.87 10.16 14.32
CA LYS A 301 -15.90 9.25 13.79
C LYS A 301 -15.25 7.90 13.49
N SER A 302 -15.37 6.95 14.41
CA SER A 302 -15.03 5.56 14.17
C SER A 302 -16.12 5.06 13.23
N ALA A 303 -15.79 5.07 11.94
CA ALA A 303 -16.60 4.50 10.90
C ALA A 303 -16.78 3.02 11.24
N SER A 304 -17.96 2.69 11.77
CA SER A 304 -18.51 1.35 11.96
C SER A 304 -17.58 0.33 12.61
N SER A 305 -18.04 -0.25 13.70
CA SER A 305 -17.78 -1.64 14.06
C SER A 305 -17.95 -2.56 12.83
N SER A 306 -16.90 -2.76 12.04
CA SER A 306 -16.86 -3.78 11.01
C SER A 306 -16.36 -5.03 11.70
N SER A 307 -17.30 -5.92 12.02
CA SER A 307 -17.02 -7.35 12.01
C SER A 307 -16.17 -7.62 10.76
N SER A 308 -14.95 -8.12 10.95
CA SER A 308 -13.96 -8.42 9.91
C SER A 308 -14.62 -9.00 8.66
N LYS A 309 -14.83 -8.18 7.63
CA LYS A 309 -15.38 -8.63 6.36
C LYS A 309 -14.31 -9.47 5.68
N SER A 310 -14.42 -10.79 5.82
CA SER A 310 -13.58 -11.72 5.08
C SER A 310 -14.20 -12.06 3.74
N PHE A 311 -13.41 -12.04 2.68
CA PHE A 311 -13.85 -12.45 1.35
C PHE A 311 -12.69 -13.08 0.57
N GLU A 312 -13.00 -13.75 -0.54
CA GLU A 312 -12.00 -14.32 -1.43
C GLU A 312 -11.74 -13.38 -2.61
N ALA A 313 -10.48 -13.29 -3.02
CA ALA A 313 -10.06 -12.53 -4.19
C ALA A 313 -8.83 -13.17 -4.84
N THR A 314 -8.57 -12.85 -6.11
CA THR A 314 -7.37 -13.30 -6.82
C THR A 314 -6.33 -12.19 -6.85
N VAL A 315 -5.06 -12.49 -6.62
CA VAL A 315 -3.98 -11.49 -6.74
C VAL A 315 -3.76 -11.16 -8.22
N ALA A 316 -4.18 -9.97 -8.64
CA ALA A 316 -4.07 -9.50 -10.02
C ALA A 316 -2.72 -8.84 -10.31
N LYS A 317 -2.14 -8.15 -9.32
CA LYS A 317 -0.86 -7.46 -9.47
C LYS A 317 -0.13 -7.34 -8.14
N VAL A 318 1.19 -7.53 -8.18
CA VAL A 318 2.10 -7.25 -7.07
C VAL A 318 2.79 -5.90 -7.31
N VAL A 319 2.52 -4.94 -6.42
CA VAL A 319 3.11 -3.59 -6.47
C VAL A 319 4.44 -3.59 -5.72
N SER A 320 4.46 -4.14 -4.52
CA SER A 320 5.61 -4.37 -3.64
C SER A 320 5.35 -5.61 -2.78
N SER A 321 6.33 -6.07 -1.99
CA SER A 321 6.12 -7.22 -1.11
C SER A 321 5.07 -6.99 0.01
N ASP A 322 4.65 -5.75 0.25
CA ASP A 322 3.59 -5.40 1.20
C ASP A 322 2.30 -4.90 0.52
N THR A 323 2.28 -4.66 -0.80
CA THR A 323 1.15 -4.01 -1.48
C THR A 323 0.73 -4.80 -2.71
N PHE A 324 -0.55 -5.16 -2.76
CA PHE A 324 -1.15 -6.03 -3.76
C PHE A 324 -2.38 -5.37 -4.37
N VAL A 325 -2.68 -5.69 -5.63
CA VAL A 325 -3.97 -5.40 -6.26
C VAL A 325 -4.72 -6.71 -6.36
N LEU A 326 -5.92 -6.74 -5.78
CA LEU A 326 -6.79 -7.90 -5.75
C LEU A 326 -7.93 -7.71 -6.73
N LYS A 327 -8.23 -8.74 -7.51
CA LYS A 327 -9.42 -8.84 -8.34
C LYS A 327 -10.51 -9.57 -7.57
N LEU A 328 -11.57 -8.84 -7.27
CA LEU A 328 -12.77 -9.34 -6.60
C LEU A 328 -13.59 -10.20 -7.57
N ALA A 329 -14.50 -11.03 -7.05
CA ALA A 329 -15.39 -11.87 -7.87
C ALA A 329 -16.28 -11.06 -8.85
N ASN A 330 -16.51 -9.77 -8.57
CA ASN A 330 -17.26 -8.86 -9.44
C ASN A 330 -16.40 -8.22 -10.56
N GLY A 331 -15.14 -8.65 -10.71
CA GLY A 331 -14.20 -8.13 -11.70
C GLY A 331 -13.50 -6.84 -11.30
N LYS A 332 -13.90 -6.17 -10.20
CA LYS A 332 -13.25 -4.92 -9.76
C LYS A 332 -11.89 -5.19 -9.13
N GLU A 333 -10.95 -4.32 -9.44
CA GLU A 333 -9.63 -4.30 -8.82
C GLU A 333 -9.60 -3.36 -7.61
N GLN A 334 -8.99 -3.82 -6.51
CA GLN A 334 -8.78 -3.04 -5.30
C GLN A 334 -7.32 -3.14 -4.85
N THR A 335 -6.69 -2.00 -4.60
CA THR A 335 -5.34 -1.97 -4.03
C THR A 335 -5.43 -2.11 -2.51
N VAL A 336 -4.69 -3.06 -1.97
CA VAL A 336 -4.62 -3.38 -0.54
C VAL A 336 -3.17 -3.42 -0.07
N GLN A 337 -2.95 -3.22 1.22
CA GLN A 337 -1.63 -3.29 1.85
C GLN A 337 -1.67 -4.24 3.04
N LEU A 338 -0.61 -5.02 3.23
CA LEU A 338 -0.49 -5.93 4.37
C LEU A 338 -0.41 -5.15 5.68
N THR A 339 -1.27 -5.48 6.64
CA THR A 339 -1.31 -4.81 7.95
C THR A 339 -0.02 -5.06 8.73
N SER A 340 0.53 -4.03 9.37
CA SER A 340 1.80 -4.11 10.13
C SER A 340 3.05 -4.55 9.35
N VAL A 341 3.04 -4.57 8.02
CA VAL A 341 4.20 -4.97 7.20
C VAL A 341 4.76 -3.76 6.46
N ARG A 342 6.09 -3.65 6.41
CA ARG A 342 6.80 -2.64 5.62
C ARG A 342 7.76 -3.30 4.64
N ALA A 343 7.46 -3.21 3.35
CA ALA A 343 8.40 -3.64 2.31
C ALA A 343 9.57 -2.65 2.16
N PRO A 344 10.75 -3.10 1.67
CA PRO A 344 11.86 -2.20 1.36
C PRO A 344 11.44 -1.11 0.36
N ARG A 345 11.94 0.11 0.56
CA ARG A 345 11.69 1.28 -0.30
C ARG A 345 13.00 1.78 -0.90
N LYS A 346 12.91 2.46 -2.05
CA LYS A 346 14.09 3.09 -2.71
C LYS A 346 14.77 4.17 -1.85
N SER A 347 14.03 4.76 -0.92
CA SER A 347 14.50 5.78 0.02
C SER A 347 15.18 5.21 1.27
N ASP A 348 15.12 3.89 1.49
CA ASP A 348 15.64 3.30 2.72
C ASP A 348 17.18 3.32 2.74
N PRO A 349 17.80 3.62 3.90
CA PRO A 349 19.25 3.57 4.08
C PRO A 349 19.79 2.11 4.08
N ASN A 350 21.12 1.96 4.06
CA ASN A 350 21.84 0.68 4.27
C ASN A 350 21.60 -0.45 3.23
N ASN A 351 21.72 -0.17 1.93
CA ASN A 351 21.57 -1.17 0.86
C ASN A 351 20.21 -1.89 0.78
N ASN A 352 19.26 -1.61 1.68
CA ASN A 352 17.91 -2.17 1.65
C ASN A 352 17.15 -1.82 0.36
N SER A 353 17.50 -0.69 -0.27
CA SER A 353 16.98 -0.30 -1.58
C SER A 353 17.30 -1.31 -2.70
N LEU A 354 18.38 -2.08 -2.57
CA LEU A 354 18.76 -3.14 -3.52
C LEU A 354 17.83 -4.36 -3.45
N TYR A 355 17.13 -4.54 -2.33
CA TYR A 355 16.17 -5.64 -2.15
C TYR A 355 14.79 -5.33 -2.71
N VAL A 356 14.48 -4.09 -3.09
CA VAL A 356 13.18 -3.71 -3.68
C VAL A 356 12.76 -4.63 -4.85
N PRO A 357 13.60 -4.84 -5.90
CA PRO A 357 13.23 -5.74 -6.99
C PRO A 357 13.16 -7.20 -6.54
N ILE A 358 14.04 -7.64 -5.64
CA ILE A 358 14.12 -9.02 -5.17
C ILE A 358 12.88 -9.39 -4.34
N ALA A 359 12.47 -8.50 -3.42
CA ALA A 359 11.31 -8.67 -2.56
C ALA A 359 10.00 -8.67 -3.38
N ARG A 360 9.89 -7.78 -4.38
CA ARG A 360 8.75 -7.78 -5.31
C ARG A 360 8.69 -9.07 -6.11
N GLU A 361 9.82 -9.57 -6.59
CA GLU A 361 9.89 -10.82 -7.35
C GLU A 361 9.54 -12.05 -6.50
N TYR A 362 9.97 -12.09 -5.24
CA TYR A 362 9.54 -13.11 -4.29
C TYR A 362 8.02 -13.12 -4.12
N ALA A 363 7.41 -11.96 -3.88
CA ALA A 363 5.96 -11.85 -3.71
C ALA A 363 5.20 -12.20 -5.00
N ARG A 364 5.72 -11.78 -6.17
CA ARG A 364 5.16 -12.14 -7.48
C ARG A 364 5.16 -13.66 -7.67
N ARG A 365 6.34 -14.30 -7.60
CA ARG A 365 6.50 -15.74 -7.84
C ARG A 365 5.62 -16.59 -6.93
N ASN A 366 5.41 -16.16 -5.69
CA ASN A 366 4.63 -16.93 -4.72
C ASN A 366 3.14 -16.63 -4.73
N TYR A 367 2.67 -15.45 -5.14
CA TYR A 367 1.28 -15.04 -4.92
C TYR A 367 0.53 -14.57 -6.17
N ILE A 368 1.20 -14.20 -7.27
CA ILE A 368 0.51 -13.72 -8.49
C ILE A 368 -0.46 -14.78 -9.02
N GLY A 369 -1.68 -14.37 -9.35
CA GLY A 369 -2.73 -15.26 -9.89
C GLY A 369 -3.29 -16.29 -8.90
N LYS A 370 -2.85 -16.32 -7.64
CA LYS A 370 -3.43 -17.20 -6.61
C LYS A 370 -4.67 -16.58 -5.98
N ASN A 371 -5.62 -17.44 -5.60
CA ASN A 371 -6.76 -17.04 -4.77
C ASN A 371 -6.31 -16.91 -3.33
N VAL A 372 -6.66 -15.79 -2.69
CA VAL A 372 -6.32 -15.50 -1.30
C VAL A 372 -7.58 -15.17 -0.52
N LYS A 373 -7.60 -15.57 0.75
CA LYS A 373 -8.61 -15.10 1.70
C LYS A 373 -8.14 -13.77 2.26
N VAL A 374 -8.97 -12.74 2.09
CA VAL A 374 -8.70 -11.38 2.52
C VAL A 374 -9.47 -11.12 3.79
N GLN A 375 -8.80 -10.66 4.84
CA GLN A 375 -9.42 -10.13 6.04
C GLN A 375 -9.04 -8.66 6.17
N VAL A 376 -10.04 -7.76 6.15
CA VAL A 376 -9.81 -6.33 6.35
C VAL A 376 -9.68 -6.05 7.84
N ASP A 377 -8.51 -5.58 8.26
CA ASP A 377 -8.20 -5.27 9.66
C ASP A 377 -8.50 -3.80 10.00
N SER A 378 -8.13 -2.89 9.09
CA SER A 378 -8.34 -1.46 9.25
C SER A 378 -8.33 -0.77 7.88
N ILE A 379 -8.84 0.47 7.83
CA ILE A 379 -8.79 1.30 6.62
C ILE A 379 -8.00 2.55 6.97
N ARG A 380 -6.88 2.76 6.29
CA ARG A 380 -6.12 4.00 6.43
C ARG A 380 -6.83 5.08 5.60
N PRO A 381 -7.35 6.15 6.23
CA PRO A 381 -8.09 7.18 5.52
C PRO A 381 -7.21 7.89 4.50
N GLU A 382 -7.86 8.45 3.48
CA GLU A 382 -7.20 9.28 2.48
C GLU A 382 -6.47 10.45 3.14
N SER A 383 -5.28 10.74 2.64
CA SER A 383 -4.45 11.87 3.05
C SER A 383 -3.99 12.62 1.81
N ALA A 384 -3.50 13.86 1.96
CA ALA A 384 -3.02 14.67 0.85
C ALA A 384 -1.92 14.01 -0.02
N GLN A 385 -1.31 12.91 0.44
CA GLN A 385 -0.28 12.15 -0.25
C GLN A 385 -0.66 10.71 -0.65
N PHE A 386 -1.75 10.16 -0.10
CA PHE A 386 -2.09 8.75 -0.28
C PHE A 386 -3.61 8.56 -0.31
N ASP A 387 -4.08 7.83 -1.32
CA ASP A 387 -5.47 7.37 -1.42
C ASP A 387 -5.86 6.52 -0.20
N GLU A 388 -7.16 6.38 0.04
CA GLU A 388 -7.69 5.43 1.02
C GLU A 388 -7.15 4.02 0.75
N ARG A 389 -6.54 3.38 1.76
CA ARG A 389 -5.94 2.04 1.63
C ARG A 389 -6.48 1.10 2.69
N ALA A 390 -7.06 0.00 2.23
CA ALA A 390 -7.42 -1.11 3.11
C ALA A 390 -6.15 -1.84 3.58
N LEU A 391 -6.01 -1.96 4.89
CA LEU A 391 -5.00 -2.78 5.55
C LEU A 391 -5.59 -4.15 5.81
N VAL A 392 -4.94 -5.17 5.27
CA VAL A 392 -5.48 -6.52 5.21
C VAL A 392 -4.49 -7.56 5.71
N THR A 393 -5.03 -8.61 6.30
CA THR A 393 -4.34 -9.89 6.46
C THR A 393 -4.72 -10.79 5.27
N LEU A 394 -3.72 -11.34 4.58
CA LEU A 394 -3.93 -12.24 3.44
C LEU A 394 -3.52 -13.66 3.82
N THR A 395 -4.43 -14.61 3.61
CA THR A 395 -4.15 -16.04 3.77
C THR A 395 -4.07 -16.70 2.40
N ALA A 396 -2.94 -17.37 2.12
CA ALA A 396 -2.72 -18.11 0.89
C ALA A 396 -3.55 -19.43 0.87
N PRO A 397 -3.70 -20.09 -0.30
CA PRO A 397 -4.49 -21.33 -0.43
C PRO A 397 -4.04 -22.48 0.48
N ASP A 398 -2.77 -22.51 0.86
CA ASP A 398 -2.17 -23.50 1.77
C ASP A 398 -2.45 -23.19 3.25
N GLY A 399 -3.19 -22.11 3.54
CA GLY A 399 -3.50 -21.66 4.89
C GLY A 399 -2.42 -20.79 5.53
N SER A 400 -1.31 -20.52 4.84
CA SER A 400 -0.23 -19.68 5.36
C SER A 400 -0.58 -18.19 5.33
N ASP A 401 -0.10 -17.44 6.33
CA ASP A 401 -0.19 -15.98 6.36
C ASP A 401 0.90 -15.39 5.45
N VAL A 402 0.47 -14.71 4.39
CA VAL A 402 1.34 -14.09 3.38
C VAL A 402 2.33 -13.12 4.03
N ALA A 403 1.89 -12.35 5.04
CA ALA A 403 2.74 -11.41 5.75
C ALA A 403 3.88 -12.12 6.49
N THR A 404 3.54 -13.19 7.22
CA THR A 404 4.52 -14.00 7.95
C THR A 404 5.56 -14.61 7.01
N SER A 405 5.13 -15.22 5.88
CA SER A 405 6.06 -15.86 4.94
C SER A 405 7.02 -14.86 4.27
N ILE A 406 6.54 -13.65 3.94
CA ILE A 406 7.38 -12.60 3.35
C ILE A 406 8.42 -12.08 4.35
N ILE A 407 8.02 -11.90 5.62
CA ILE A 407 8.91 -11.44 6.69
C ILE A 407 9.93 -12.53 7.06
N GLU A 408 9.51 -13.78 7.22
CA GLU A 408 10.39 -14.91 7.56
C GLU A 408 11.45 -15.15 6.47
N SER A 409 11.13 -14.83 5.22
CA SER A 409 12.08 -14.87 4.10
C SER A 409 12.98 -13.62 3.98
N GLY A 410 12.82 -12.64 4.89
CA GLY A 410 13.61 -11.40 4.92
C GLY A 410 13.25 -10.38 3.83
N TYR A 411 12.04 -10.40 3.28
CA TYR A 411 11.62 -9.50 2.20
C TYR A 411 10.66 -8.37 2.64
N ALA A 412 10.43 -8.23 3.94
CA ALA A 412 9.78 -7.09 4.57
C ALA A 412 10.16 -7.04 6.07
N THR A 413 9.96 -5.88 6.70
CA THR A 413 10.08 -5.71 8.16
C THR A 413 8.73 -5.54 8.83
N VAL A 414 8.69 -5.76 10.13
CA VAL A 414 7.49 -5.53 10.95
C VAL A 414 7.41 -4.07 11.33
N THR A 415 6.27 -3.45 11.06
CA THR A 415 6.01 -2.07 11.49
C THR A 415 5.86 -2.03 13.01
N ARG A 416 6.61 -1.13 13.64
CA ARG A 416 6.54 -0.87 15.08
C ARG A 416 5.49 0.20 15.34
N HIS A 417 4.39 -0.21 15.96
CA HIS A 417 3.23 0.62 16.24
C HIS A 417 3.41 1.43 17.52
N ARG A 418 2.92 2.66 17.53
CA ARG A 418 2.79 3.48 18.74
C ARG A 418 1.56 3.04 19.55
N LYS A 419 1.41 3.60 20.75
CA LYS A 419 0.32 3.26 21.69
C LYS A 419 -1.07 3.56 21.12
N ASP A 420 -1.18 4.57 20.25
CA ASP A 420 -2.44 5.09 19.72
C ASP A 420 -2.72 4.62 18.27
N ASP A 421 -1.87 3.75 17.71
CA ASP A 421 -2.04 3.21 16.35
C ASP A 421 -3.10 2.11 16.33
N ASN A 422 -4.25 2.42 15.69
CA ASN A 422 -5.38 1.49 15.51
C ASN A 422 -5.23 0.61 14.25
N ASP A 423 -4.11 0.67 13.55
CA ASP A 423 -3.85 -0.06 12.31
C ASP A 423 -2.93 -1.29 12.50
N ARG A 424 -2.96 -1.86 13.71
CA ARG A 424 -2.17 -3.02 14.11
C ARG A 424 -2.83 -4.33 13.69
N SER A 425 -2.05 -5.20 13.05
CA SER A 425 -2.46 -6.56 12.67
C SER A 425 -2.85 -7.40 13.90
N PRO A 426 -3.91 -8.22 13.81
CA PRO A 426 -4.25 -9.22 14.84
C PRO A 426 -3.13 -10.22 15.12
N ASN A 427 -2.29 -10.51 14.13
CA ASN A 427 -1.21 -11.51 14.20
C ASN A 427 0.17 -10.87 14.45
N TRP A 428 0.23 -9.63 14.96
CA TRP A 428 1.48 -8.86 15.09
C TRP A 428 2.60 -9.60 15.84
N ASP A 429 2.26 -10.35 16.90
CA ASP A 429 3.24 -11.11 17.68
C ASP A 429 3.87 -12.26 16.85
N ASN A 430 3.12 -12.86 15.91
CA ASN A 430 3.66 -13.86 14.96
C ASN A 430 4.60 -13.22 13.94
N LEU A 431 4.25 -12.01 13.46
CA LEU A 431 5.10 -11.25 12.54
C LEU A 431 6.46 -10.92 13.18
N LEU A 432 6.46 -10.52 14.46
CA LEU A 432 7.70 -10.28 15.20
C LEU A 432 8.56 -11.53 15.35
N ALA A 433 7.94 -12.67 15.67
CA ALA A 433 8.66 -13.93 15.75
C ALA A 433 9.30 -14.31 14.41
N ALA A 434 8.59 -14.09 13.30
CA ALA A 434 9.13 -14.31 11.95
C ALA A 434 10.30 -13.37 11.62
N GLU A 435 10.24 -12.10 12.02
CA GLU A 435 11.33 -11.14 11.81
C GLU A 435 12.59 -11.51 12.59
N ASN A 436 12.43 -12.00 13.83
CA ASN A 436 13.56 -12.46 14.63
C ASN A 436 14.23 -13.68 13.97
N LYS A 437 13.46 -14.66 13.51
CA LYS A 437 14.00 -15.80 12.75
C LYS A 437 14.74 -15.35 11.49
N ALA A 438 14.19 -14.41 10.74
CA ALA A 438 14.84 -13.88 9.54
C ALA A 438 16.16 -13.17 9.86
N THR A 439 16.21 -12.46 11.00
CA THR A 439 17.39 -11.77 11.52
C THR A 439 18.47 -12.75 11.97
N GLU A 440 18.10 -13.77 12.74
CA GLU A 440 19.01 -14.84 13.19
C GLU A 440 19.56 -15.65 12.02
N ALA A 441 18.73 -15.91 11.00
CA ALA A 441 19.14 -16.61 9.79
C ALA A 441 19.90 -15.71 8.78
N HIS A 442 20.05 -14.42 9.06
CA HIS A 442 20.66 -13.43 8.15
C HIS A 442 20.08 -13.47 6.73
N THR A 443 18.76 -13.58 6.61
CA THR A 443 18.07 -13.73 5.32
C THR A 443 17.58 -12.39 4.79
N GLY A 444 17.53 -12.26 3.46
CA GLY A 444 17.00 -11.08 2.77
C GLY A 444 17.66 -9.79 3.26
N ILE A 445 16.85 -8.81 3.64
CA ILE A 445 17.29 -7.48 4.15
C ILE A 445 18.11 -7.56 5.44
N HIS A 446 18.08 -8.68 6.16
CA HIS A 446 18.86 -8.90 7.38
C HIS A 446 20.23 -9.56 7.10
N SER A 447 20.55 -9.81 5.83
CA SER A 447 21.85 -10.33 5.41
C SER A 447 22.97 -9.34 5.73
N ILE A 448 24.09 -9.88 6.23
CA ILE A 448 25.32 -9.12 6.47
C ILE A 448 25.94 -8.64 5.15
N LYS A 449 25.71 -9.39 4.05
CA LYS A 449 26.23 -9.07 2.72
C LYS A 449 25.10 -8.53 1.83
N PRO A 450 25.21 -7.30 1.30
CA PRO A 450 24.23 -6.77 0.39
C PRO A 450 24.25 -7.53 -0.95
N PRO A 451 23.11 -7.60 -1.66
CA PRO A 451 23.02 -8.26 -2.95
C PRO A 451 23.70 -7.40 -4.01
N ALA A 452 24.20 -8.03 -5.07
CA ALA A 452 24.79 -7.31 -6.19
C ALA A 452 23.72 -6.42 -6.86
N PRO A 453 24.04 -5.17 -7.23
CA PRO A 453 23.10 -4.30 -7.92
C PRO A 453 22.74 -4.90 -9.29
N THR A 454 21.46 -5.20 -9.50
CA THR A 454 20.96 -5.71 -10.78
C THR A 454 20.85 -4.57 -11.78
N ARG A 455 21.69 -4.57 -12.82
CA ARG A 455 21.59 -3.63 -13.95
C ARG A 455 20.87 -4.30 -15.12
N THR A 456 19.59 -4.03 -15.27
CA THR A 456 18.81 -4.46 -16.44
C THR A 456 19.09 -3.58 -17.65
N VAL A 457 19.28 -4.19 -18.81
CA VAL A 457 19.50 -3.53 -20.10
C VAL A 457 18.25 -3.63 -20.96
N ASP A 458 17.76 -2.50 -21.49
CA ASP A 458 16.67 -2.51 -22.48
C ASP A 458 17.23 -2.85 -23.87
N ALA A 459 16.93 -4.05 -24.36
CA ALA A 459 17.32 -4.51 -25.69
C ALA A 459 16.49 -3.86 -26.81
N SER A 460 15.32 -3.29 -26.49
CA SER A 460 14.39 -2.66 -27.44
C SER A 460 14.50 -1.14 -27.48
N GLU A 461 15.54 -0.55 -26.90
CA GLU A 461 15.75 0.91 -26.90
C GLU A 461 15.90 1.49 -28.32
N SER A 462 16.54 0.75 -29.23
CA SER A 462 16.66 1.14 -30.64
C SER A 462 16.74 -0.09 -31.53
N GLN A 463 16.42 0.09 -32.82
CA GLN A 463 16.51 -0.99 -33.81
C GLN A 463 17.94 -1.54 -33.93
N THR A 464 18.95 -0.68 -33.88
CA THR A 464 20.36 -1.09 -33.94
C THR A 464 20.74 -1.97 -32.75
N ARG A 465 20.31 -1.58 -31.54
CA ARG A 465 20.54 -2.36 -30.32
C ARG A 465 19.80 -3.69 -30.33
N ALA A 466 18.54 -3.70 -30.77
CA ALA A 466 17.76 -4.94 -30.86
C ALA A 466 18.39 -5.96 -31.83
N LYS A 467 18.95 -5.50 -32.96
CA LYS A 467 19.66 -6.36 -33.92
C LYS A 467 20.90 -7.04 -33.34
N THR A 468 21.60 -6.44 -32.37
CA THR A 468 22.77 -7.09 -31.76
C THR A 468 22.37 -8.30 -30.90
N TYR A 469 21.18 -8.27 -30.29
CA TYR A 469 20.64 -9.38 -29.49
C TYR A 469 19.86 -10.41 -30.33
N LEU A 470 19.35 -10.03 -31.51
CA LEU A 470 18.53 -10.90 -32.36
C LEU A 470 19.21 -12.24 -32.67
N THR A 471 20.49 -12.24 -33.03
CA THR A 471 21.24 -13.47 -33.38
C THR A 471 21.33 -14.44 -32.20
N GLN A 472 21.43 -13.93 -30.97
CA GLN A 472 21.47 -14.76 -29.77
C GLN A 472 20.08 -15.29 -29.41
N LEU A 473 19.06 -14.43 -29.43
CA LEU A 473 17.70 -14.77 -29.02
C LEU A 473 17.00 -15.70 -30.03
N SER A 474 17.20 -15.50 -31.33
CA SER A 474 16.59 -16.34 -32.38
C SER A 474 17.11 -17.78 -32.43
N ARG A 475 18.29 -18.06 -31.87
CA ARG A 475 18.86 -19.41 -31.76
C ARG A 475 18.26 -20.22 -30.61
N GLN A 476 17.60 -19.56 -29.66
CA GLN A 476 16.98 -20.22 -28.52
C GLN A 476 15.55 -20.63 -28.88
N SER A 477 15.20 -21.90 -28.63
CA SER A 477 13.90 -22.46 -29.01
C SER A 477 12.73 -21.93 -28.17
N LYS A 478 12.93 -21.72 -26.86
CA LYS A 478 11.98 -21.03 -25.97
C LYS A 478 12.76 -20.29 -24.88
N ILE A 479 12.51 -19.00 -24.74
CA ILE A 479 13.15 -18.12 -23.76
C ILE A 479 12.18 -17.88 -22.61
N SER A 480 12.62 -18.11 -21.37
CA SER A 480 11.80 -17.82 -20.20
C SER A 480 11.90 -16.36 -19.81
N GLY A 481 10.76 -15.72 -19.53
CA GLY A 481 10.69 -14.33 -19.12
C GLY A 481 9.48 -14.05 -18.23
N VAL A 482 9.41 -12.83 -17.73
CA VAL A 482 8.30 -12.34 -16.90
C VAL A 482 7.71 -11.12 -17.59
N VAL A 483 6.39 -11.10 -17.76
CA VAL A 483 5.71 -9.96 -18.37
C VAL A 483 5.69 -8.79 -17.39
N GLU A 484 6.35 -7.69 -17.75
CA GLU A 484 6.46 -6.50 -16.90
C GLU A 484 5.33 -5.51 -17.18
N HIS A 485 5.00 -5.33 -18.46
CA HIS A 485 4.01 -4.35 -18.92
C HIS A 485 3.40 -4.77 -20.25
N ILE A 486 2.11 -4.49 -20.45
CA ILE A 486 1.39 -4.76 -21.69
C ILE A 486 0.90 -3.41 -22.22
N SER A 487 1.39 -2.98 -23.37
CA SER A 487 1.00 -1.68 -23.96
C SER A 487 -0.15 -1.80 -24.96
N SER A 488 -0.27 -2.98 -25.58
CA SER A 488 -1.46 -3.44 -26.30
C SER A 488 -1.49 -4.96 -26.22
N ALA A 489 -2.62 -5.58 -26.55
CA ALA A 489 -2.69 -7.04 -26.65
C ALA A 489 -1.68 -7.63 -27.66
N GLY A 490 -1.15 -6.82 -28.58
CA GLY A 490 -0.11 -7.21 -29.53
C GLY A 490 1.32 -6.82 -29.14
N ARG A 491 1.54 -6.04 -28.06
CA ARG A 491 2.86 -5.46 -27.72
C ARG A 491 3.14 -5.53 -26.22
N ILE A 492 4.03 -6.46 -25.86
CA ILE A 492 4.27 -6.91 -24.48
C ILE A 492 5.73 -6.69 -24.11
N ARG A 493 6.00 -6.02 -22.99
CA ARG A 493 7.34 -5.85 -22.42
C ARG A 493 7.64 -7.02 -21.50
N ILE A 494 8.73 -7.72 -21.77
CA ILE A 494 9.16 -8.94 -21.08
C ILE A 494 10.54 -8.70 -20.47
N ALA A 495 10.66 -8.95 -19.17
CA ALA A 495 11.93 -9.05 -18.47
C ALA A 495 12.47 -10.48 -18.60
N VAL A 496 13.76 -10.61 -18.91
CA VAL A 496 14.49 -11.88 -19.01
C VAL A 496 15.57 -11.88 -17.94
N PRO A 497 15.26 -12.34 -16.71
CA PRO A 497 16.17 -12.20 -15.56
C PRO A 497 17.53 -12.84 -15.77
N HIS A 498 17.56 -14.03 -16.39
CA HIS A 498 18.80 -14.79 -16.63
C HIS A 498 19.82 -14.01 -17.47
N ASN A 499 19.35 -13.13 -18.35
CA ASN A 499 20.22 -12.34 -19.22
C ASN A 499 20.35 -10.88 -18.74
N ASN A 500 19.66 -10.49 -17.66
CA ASN A 500 19.50 -9.10 -17.23
C ASN A 500 18.99 -8.19 -18.36
N LEU A 501 18.09 -8.70 -19.20
CA LEU A 501 17.54 -7.99 -20.35
C LEU A 501 16.07 -7.66 -20.12
N VAL A 502 15.62 -6.53 -20.64
CA VAL A 502 14.20 -6.24 -20.87
C VAL A 502 14.02 -6.00 -22.35
N LEU A 503 12.96 -6.52 -22.94
CA LEU A 503 12.66 -6.35 -24.36
C LEU A 503 11.17 -6.19 -24.60
N THR A 504 10.81 -5.62 -25.74
CA THR A 504 9.44 -5.56 -26.20
C THR A 504 9.21 -6.62 -27.27
N LEU A 505 8.24 -7.51 -27.02
CA LEU A 505 7.79 -8.54 -27.95
C LEU A 505 6.50 -8.09 -28.64
N VAL A 506 6.42 -8.32 -29.95
CA VAL A 506 5.22 -8.15 -30.77
C VAL A 506 4.84 -9.51 -31.34
N HIS A 507 3.55 -9.86 -31.26
CA HIS A 507 3.06 -11.16 -31.73
C HIS A 507 3.27 -11.33 -33.24
N ALA A 508 3.90 -12.43 -33.63
CA ALA A 508 4.06 -12.80 -35.03
C ALA A 508 2.73 -13.31 -35.62
N GLY A 509 2.49 -12.98 -36.89
CA GLY A 509 1.42 -13.57 -37.69
C GLY A 509 0.04 -12.95 -37.54
N VAL A 510 -0.12 -11.94 -36.68
CA VAL A 510 -1.42 -11.34 -36.39
C VAL A 510 -1.35 -9.82 -36.35
N ARG A 511 -2.43 -9.16 -36.79
CA ARG A 511 -2.67 -7.74 -36.51
C ARG A 511 -3.69 -7.64 -35.38
N VAL A 512 -3.20 -7.12 -34.26
CA VAL A 512 -4.00 -6.86 -33.08
C VAL A 512 -4.49 -5.40 -33.12
N PRO A 513 -5.79 -5.13 -32.87
CA PRO A 513 -6.31 -3.77 -32.76
C PRO A 513 -5.55 -2.99 -31.68
N LYS A 514 -5.29 -1.71 -31.96
CA LYS A 514 -4.66 -0.82 -30.98
C LYS A 514 -5.64 -0.46 -29.87
N PRO A 515 -5.16 -0.04 -28.68
CA PRO A 515 -5.99 0.64 -27.70
C PRO A 515 -6.72 1.81 -28.40
N ASN A 516 -8.02 1.96 -28.16
CA ASN A 516 -8.96 2.85 -28.87
C ASN A 516 -9.45 2.42 -30.28
N GLU A 517 -9.00 1.29 -30.84
CA GLU A 517 -9.68 0.65 -31.97
C GLU A 517 -10.77 -0.29 -31.43
N ALA A 518 -11.78 -0.63 -32.26
CA ALA A 518 -12.86 -1.53 -31.83
C ALA A 518 -12.28 -2.86 -31.30
N PHE A 519 -12.75 -3.29 -30.12
CA PHE A 519 -12.27 -4.48 -29.39
C PHE A 519 -10.81 -4.41 -28.90
N GLY A 520 -10.10 -3.29 -29.06
CA GLY A 520 -8.70 -3.14 -28.63
C GLY A 520 -8.53 -3.08 -27.11
N ASP A 521 -9.42 -2.39 -26.41
CA ASP A 521 -9.37 -2.28 -24.95
C ASP A 521 -9.79 -3.59 -24.27
N GLU A 522 -10.80 -4.27 -24.82
CA GLU A 522 -11.22 -5.61 -24.37
C GLU A 522 -10.11 -6.66 -24.60
N ALA A 523 -9.39 -6.58 -25.72
CA ALA A 523 -8.24 -7.45 -25.99
C ALA A 523 -7.10 -7.18 -24.99
N LEU A 524 -6.84 -5.91 -24.68
CA LEU A 524 -5.82 -5.51 -23.70
C LEU A 524 -6.16 -6.05 -22.30
N GLU A 525 -7.41 -5.92 -21.87
CA GLU A 525 -7.88 -6.47 -20.59
C GLU A 525 -7.73 -7.99 -20.54
N TYR A 526 -8.14 -8.69 -21.60
CA TYR A 526 -8.02 -10.14 -21.73
C TYR A 526 -6.57 -10.64 -21.59
N ILE A 527 -5.62 -10.00 -22.29
CA ILE A 527 -4.20 -10.36 -22.21
C ILE A 527 -3.60 -9.95 -20.86
N SER A 528 -4.05 -8.85 -20.27
CA SER A 528 -3.59 -8.41 -18.95
C SER A 528 -3.96 -9.40 -17.86
N ASP A 529 -5.20 -9.90 -17.85
CA ASP A 529 -5.66 -10.92 -16.89
C ASP A 529 -4.85 -12.22 -16.96
N LEU A 530 -4.45 -12.62 -18.16
CA LEU A 530 -3.75 -13.87 -18.40
C LEU A 530 -2.25 -13.79 -18.20
N PHE A 531 -1.61 -12.68 -18.58
CA PHE A 531 -0.17 -12.61 -18.72
C PHE A 531 0.51 -11.60 -17.82
N TYR A 532 -0.18 -10.59 -17.31
CA TYR A 532 0.48 -9.52 -16.53
C TYR A 532 1.19 -10.11 -15.30
N GLN A 533 2.50 -9.82 -15.17
CA GLN A 533 3.38 -10.36 -14.12
C GLN A 533 3.46 -11.89 -14.02
N ARG A 534 3.02 -12.63 -15.05
CA ARG A 534 3.17 -14.09 -15.10
C ARG A 534 4.48 -14.48 -15.77
N ASP A 535 4.95 -15.67 -15.40
CA ASP A 535 6.05 -16.35 -16.06
C ASP A 535 5.57 -16.87 -17.42
N VAL A 536 6.35 -16.58 -18.45
CA VAL A 536 6.02 -16.86 -19.84
C VAL A 536 7.22 -17.46 -20.58
N GLN A 537 6.95 -18.14 -21.67
CA GLN A 537 7.96 -18.54 -22.63
C GLN A 537 7.73 -17.80 -23.94
N PHE A 538 8.78 -17.41 -24.65
CA PHE A 538 8.64 -16.76 -25.95
C PHE A 538 9.75 -17.15 -26.91
N THR A 539 9.48 -16.97 -28.20
CA THR A 539 10.46 -17.07 -29.28
C THR A 539 10.66 -15.72 -29.94
N VAL A 540 11.79 -15.58 -30.64
CA VAL A 540 12.11 -14.38 -31.40
C VAL A 540 12.49 -14.79 -32.81
N SER A 541 11.84 -14.19 -33.81
CA SER A 541 12.13 -14.42 -35.23
C SER A 541 12.80 -13.22 -35.90
N ASN A 542 12.35 -12.00 -35.60
CA ASN A 542 12.87 -10.79 -36.25
C ASN A 542 12.74 -9.54 -35.36
N VAL A 543 13.10 -8.36 -35.87
CA VAL A 543 12.98 -7.06 -35.21
C VAL A 543 12.29 -6.06 -36.14
N ASP A 544 11.34 -5.30 -35.61
CA ASP A 544 10.63 -4.25 -36.35
C ASP A 544 11.47 -2.96 -36.53
N LYS A 545 10.88 -1.91 -37.14
CA LYS A 545 11.56 -0.61 -37.32
C LYS A 545 11.74 0.18 -36.01
N THR A 546 11.01 -0.17 -34.96
CA THR A 546 11.03 0.50 -33.65
C THR A 546 12.01 -0.15 -32.67
N GLY A 547 12.53 -1.35 -32.98
CA GLY A 547 13.37 -2.13 -32.08
C GLY A 547 12.60 -3.15 -31.23
N ALA A 548 11.32 -3.38 -31.50
CA ALA A 548 10.57 -4.47 -30.89
C ALA A 548 10.86 -5.80 -31.61
N PHE A 549 10.99 -6.86 -30.84
CA PHE A 549 11.20 -8.21 -31.33
C PHE A 549 9.87 -8.81 -31.78
N ILE A 550 9.85 -9.44 -32.95
CA ILE A 550 8.70 -10.15 -33.48
C ILE A 550 8.84 -11.62 -33.09
N GLY A 551 7.79 -12.24 -32.56
CA GLY A 551 7.83 -13.64 -32.19
C GLY A 551 6.56 -14.16 -31.53
N ASN A 552 6.63 -15.38 -30.98
CA ASN A 552 5.49 -16.06 -30.39
C ASN A 552 5.61 -16.07 -28.87
N LEU A 553 4.51 -15.80 -28.17
CA LEU A 553 4.42 -15.86 -26.71
C LEU A 553 3.63 -17.11 -26.32
N PHE A 554 4.00 -17.74 -25.22
CA PHE A 554 3.41 -18.95 -24.69
C PHE A 554 3.21 -18.83 -23.18
N LEU A 555 2.11 -19.37 -22.66
CA LEU A 555 2.00 -19.66 -21.23
C LEU A 555 3.04 -20.73 -20.85
N GLN A 556 3.54 -20.66 -19.62
CA GLN A 556 4.46 -21.67 -19.12
C GLN A 556 3.82 -23.07 -19.18
N GLY A 557 4.47 -24.00 -19.88
CA GLY A 557 3.96 -25.36 -20.10
C GLY A 557 2.94 -25.51 -21.23
N SER A 558 2.58 -24.44 -21.94
CA SER A 558 1.74 -24.48 -23.14
C SER A 558 2.58 -24.47 -24.42
N ASP A 559 2.15 -25.23 -25.42
CA ASP A 559 2.68 -25.17 -26.79
C ASP A 559 1.83 -24.30 -27.73
N LYS A 560 0.62 -23.93 -27.31
CA LYS A 560 -0.25 -23.03 -28.07
C LYS A 560 0.23 -21.57 -27.93
N PRO A 561 0.55 -20.86 -29.02
CA PRO A 561 0.94 -19.47 -28.96
C PRO A 561 -0.26 -18.55 -28.70
N VAL A 562 -0.01 -17.44 -28.00
CA VAL A 562 -1.01 -16.43 -27.66
C VAL A 562 -1.66 -15.79 -28.90
N SER A 563 -0.92 -15.69 -30.00
CA SER A 563 -1.44 -15.19 -31.28
C SER A 563 -2.61 -16.03 -31.79
N VAL A 564 -2.56 -17.36 -31.66
CA VAL A 564 -3.66 -18.26 -32.06
C VAL A 564 -4.86 -18.07 -31.13
N ASP A 565 -4.64 -17.95 -29.82
CA ASP A 565 -5.72 -17.72 -28.85
C ASP A 565 -6.44 -16.36 -29.06
N LEU A 566 -5.69 -15.31 -29.40
CA LEU A 566 -6.26 -14.00 -29.75
C LEU A 566 -7.12 -14.06 -31.02
N VAL A 567 -6.68 -14.80 -32.05
CA VAL A 567 -7.44 -14.95 -33.30
C VAL A 567 -8.70 -15.79 -33.08
N GLU A 568 -8.60 -16.90 -32.36
CA GLU A 568 -9.74 -17.77 -32.05
C GLU A 568 -10.84 -17.03 -31.27
N LYS A 569 -10.43 -16.13 -30.37
CA LYS A 569 -11.34 -15.25 -29.64
C LYS A 569 -11.82 -14.05 -30.47
N GLY A 570 -11.38 -13.86 -31.71
CA GLY A 570 -11.78 -12.71 -32.53
C GLY A 570 -11.27 -11.37 -32.00
N PHE A 571 -10.12 -11.38 -31.32
CA PHE A 571 -9.39 -10.18 -30.89
C PHE A 571 -8.27 -9.78 -31.85
N ALA A 572 -7.92 -10.63 -32.82
CA ALA A 572 -6.90 -10.34 -33.83
C ALA A 572 -7.27 -10.94 -35.19
N GLU A 573 -6.74 -10.34 -36.26
CA GLU A 573 -6.83 -10.88 -37.63
C GLU A 573 -5.47 -11.43 -38.08
N VAL A 574 -5.48 -12.46 -38.91
CA VAL A 574 -4.26 -13.08 -39.43
C VAL A 574 -3.63 -12.17 -40.48
N HIS A 575 -2.33 -11.91 -40.32
CA HIS A 575 -1.54 -11.16 -41.30
C HIS A 575 -0.68 -12.12 -42.11
N ASP A 576 -1.12 -12.47 -43.30
CA ASP A 576 -0.56 -13.57 -44.13
C ASP A 576 0.96 -13.57 -44.24
N PHE A 577 1.55 -12.42 -44.60
CA PHE A 577 3.00 -12.29 -44.76
C PHE A 577 3.76 -12.58 -43.47
N SER A 578 3.23 -12.16 -42.31
CA SER A 578 3.88 -12.40 -41.02
C SER A 578 3.57 -13.80 -40.49
N ALA A 579 2.43 -14.38 -40.88
CA ALA A 579 1.97 -15.67 -40.40
C ALA A 579 2.82 -16.81 -40.98
N GLN A 580 3.29 -16.68 -42.23
CA GLN A 580 4.27 -17.59 -42.81
C GLN A 580 5.59 -17.64 -42.01
N SER A 581 6.08 -16.47 -41.58
CA SER A 581 7.31 -16.37 -40.77
C SER A 581 7.12 -16.73 -39.28
N SER A 582 5.88 -16.97 -38.83
CA SER A 582 5.57 -17.28 -37.43
C SER A 582 5.74 -18.75 -37.08
N GLY A 583 5.68 -19.65 -38.07
CA GLY A 583 5.66 -21.11 -37.87
C GLY A 583 4.28 -21.69 -37.54
N PHE A 584 3.24 -20.86 -37.36
CA PHE A 584 1.89 -21.28 -36.93
C PHE A 584 0.78 -20.89 -37.92
N LYS A 585 1.09 -20.75 -39.21
CA LYS A 585 0.14 -20.29 -40.25
C LYS A 585 -1.14 -21.13 -40.29
N THR A 586 -1.02 -22.45 -40.30
CA THR A 586 -2.16 -23.38 -40.38
C THR A 586 -3.10 -23.24 -39.18
N GLU A 587 -2.56 -23.14 -37.97
CA GLU A 587 -3.33 -22.96 -36.74
C GLU A 587 -4.01 -21.59 -36.70
N LEU A 588 -3.32 -20.54 -37.14
CA LEU A 588 -3.87 -19.19 -37.24
C LEU A 588 -5.05 -19.12 -38.22
N ASP A 589 -4.93 -19.78 -39.38
CA ASP A 589 -6.00 -19.83 -40.39
C ASP A 589 -7.22 -20.60 -39.89
N GLN A 590 -7.02 -21.73 -39.23
CA GLN A 590 -8.09 -22.50 -38.60
C GLN A 590 -8.79 -21.71 -37.50
N ALA A 591 -8.02 -21.02 -36.64
CA ALA A 591 -8.55 -20.16 -35.60
C ALA A 591 -9.37 -19.00 -36.19
N GLN A 592 -8.91 -18.39 -37.29
CA GLN A 592 -9.63 -17.31 -37.95
C GLN A 592 -10.93 -17.80 -38.58
N ALA A 593 -10.90 -18.93 -39.29
CA ALA A 593 -12.10 -19.53 -39.87
C ALA A 593 -13.14 -19.88 -38.79
N SER A 594 -12.71 -20.39 -37.65
CA SER A 594 -13.57 -20.67 -36.50
C SER A 594 -14.20 -19.40 -35.92
N ALA A 595 -13.40 -18.36 -35.69
CA ALA A 595 -13.87 -17.07 -35.16
C ALA A 595 -14.84 -16.36 -36.11
N GLN A 596 -14.61 -16.48 -37.43
CA GLN A 596 -15.47 -15.99 -38.50
C GLN A 596 -16.80 -16.75 -38.55
N ALA A 597 -16.77 -18.09 -38.53
CA ALA A 597 -17.98 -18.92 -38.51
C ALA A 597 -18.82 -18.68 -37.25
N ALA A 598 -18.19 -18.39 -36.12
CA ALA A 598 -18.86 -18.07 -34.86
C ALA A 598 -19.29 -16.60 -34.73
N HIS A 599 -19.01 -15.74 -35.73
CA HIS A 599 -19.24 -14.29 -35.68
C HIS A 599 -18.76 -13.63 -34.37
N THR A 600 -17.59 -14.08 -33.88
CA THR A 600 -17.10 -13.66 -32.57
C THR A 600 -16.41 -12.31 -32.65
N ARG A 601 -16.82 -11.36 -31.79
CA ARG A 601 -16.19 -10.03 -31.59
C ARG A 601 -15.97 -9.25 -32.90
N MET A 602 -14.74 -9.13 -33.40
CA MET A 602 -14.44 -8.38 -34.63
C MET A 602 -15.15 -8.94 -35.87
N TRP A 603 -15.59 -10.21 -35.80
CA TRP A 603 -16.32 -10.90 -36.87
C TRP A 603 -17.84 -10.83 -36.73
N LYS A 604 -18.39 -10.04 -35.80
CA LYS A 604 -19.85 -9.87 -35.63
C LYS A 604 -20.59 -9.46 -36.92
N ASN A 605 -19.91 -8.70 -37.78
CA ASN A 605 -20.44 -8.24 -39.07
C ASN A 605 -19.77 -8.95 -40.26
N TYR A 606 -19.06 -10.05 -40.03
CA TYR A 606 -18.41 -10.81 -41.09
C TYR A 606 -19.49 -11.50 -41.94
N LYS A 607 -19.51 -11.23 -43.24
CA LYS A 607 -20.35 -11.96 -44.21
C LYS A 607 -19.41 -12.85 -45.02
N GLY A 608 -19.63 -14.17 -44.97
CA GLY A 608 -18.81 -15.15 -45.67
C GLY A 608 -18.83 -14.95 -47.19
N GLU A 609 -17.81 -15.48 -47.88
CA GLU A 609 -17.70 -15.35 -49.35
C GLU A 609 -18.92 -15.93 -50.09
N GLU A 610 -19.57 -16.97 -49.55
CA GLU A 610 -20.81 -17.54 -50.10
C GLU A 610 -22.06 -16.67 -49.86
N GLU A 611 -22.10 -15.88 -48.77
CA GLU A 611 -23.18 -14.92 -48.51
C GLU A 611 -22.99 -13.65 -49.33
N LYS A 612 -21.74 -13.23 -49.58
CA LYS A 612 -21.41 -12.20 -50.57
C LYS A 612 -21.81 -12.65 -51.99
N ALA A 613 -21.58 -13.92 -52.35
CA ALA A 613 -21.99 -14.46 -53.64
C ALA A 613 -23.52 -14.64 -53.77
N LYS A 614 -24.23 -14.95 -52.67
CA LYS A 614 -25.70 -14.99 -52.63
C LYS A 614 -26.32 -13.59 -52.62
N GLU A 615 -25.71 -12.60 -51.96
CA GLU A 615 -26.10 -11.18 -52.08
C GLU A 615 -25.76 -10.63 -53.46
N GLU A 616 -24.67 -11.04 -54.12
CA GLU A 616 -24.35 -10.69 -55.51
C GLU A 616 -25.32 -11.35 -56.50
N ALA A 617 -25.70 -12.62 -56.30
CA ALA A 617 -26.70 -13.29 -57.14
C ALA A 617 -28.13 -12.73 -56.92
N ALA A 618 -28.48 -12.39 -55.67
CA ALA A 618 -29.72 -11.68 -55.34
C ALA A 618 -29.69 -10.22 -55.82
N ALA A 619 -28.53 -9.56 -55.83
CA ALA A 619 -28.33 -8.23 -56.39
C ALA A 619 -28.38 -8.24 -57.92
N VAL A 620 -27.97 -9.33 -58.60
CA VAL A 620 -28.12 -9.50 -60.06
C VAL A 620 -29.58 -9.80 -60.42
N ALA A 621 -30.30 -10.59 -59.62
CA ALA A 621 -31.75 -10.81 -59.79
C ALA A 621 -32.56 -9.53 -59.47
N ALA A 622 -32.16 -8.76 -58.46
CA ALA A 622 -32.73 -7.45 -58.15
C ALA A 622 -32.34 -6.38 -59.19
N ALA A 623 -31.15 -6.44 -59.81
CA ALA A 623 -30.71 -5.51 -60.85
C ALA A 623 -31.51 -5.66 -62.16
N LYS A 624 -32.08 -6.84 -62.44
CA LYS A 624 -33.02 -7.02 -63.56
C LYS A 624 -34.43 -6.52 -63.27
N ALA A 625 -34.82 -6.42 -61.99
CA ALA A 625 -36.10 -5.84 -61.57
C ALA A 625 -36.01 -4.34 -61.21
N ALA A 626 -34.81 -3.82 -60.93
CA ALA A 626 -34.52 -2.44 -60.56
C ALA A 626 -33.91 -1.62 -61.72
N ALA A 627 -34.28 -1.92 -62.96
CA ALA A 627 -34.01 -1.06 -64.12
C ALA A 627 -34.84 0.24 -64.12
N GLY A 628 -35.50 0.57 -63.00
CA GLY A 628 -36.26 1.79 -62.84
C GLY A 628 -36.49 2.13 -61.37
N GLN A 629 -35.46 2.60 -60.66
CA GLN A 629 -35.51 3.68 -59.64
C GLN A 629 -34.17 3.79 -58.89
N GLY A 630 -33.63 5.02 -58.85
CA GLY A 630 -32.26 5.33 -58.43
C GLY A 630 -31.95 5.23 -56.93
N ASN A 631 -30.64 5.11 -56.64
CA ASN A 631 -30.04 5.14 -55.31
C ASN A 631 -30.50 6.36 -54.51
N LYS A 632 -31.16 6.10 -53.38
CA LYS A 632 -31.33 7.08 -52.29
C LYS A 632 -30.43 6.68 -51.11
N ALA A 633 -29.19 7.13 -51.14
CA ALA A 633 -28.52 7.51 -49.90
C ALA A 633 -28.76 9.01 -49.73
N THR A 634 -29.66 9.39 -48.83
CA THR A 634 -29.89 10.79 -48.49
C THR A 634 -28.63 11.35 -47.85
N ALA A 635 -27.91 12.24 -48.55
CA ALA A 635 -26.95 13.14 -47.94
C ALA A 635 -27.72 14.06 -46.98
N ALA A 636 -27.80 13.65 -45.71
CA ALA A 636 -28.40 14.49 -44.68
C ALA A 636 -27.54 15.75 -44.57
N LYS A 637 -28.11 16.90 -44.95
CA LYS A 637 -27.43 18.19 -44.87
C LYS A 637 -27.24 18.55 -43.40
N ASN A 638 -25.98 18.67 -42.98
CA ASN A 638 -25.59 18.92 -41.60
C ASN A 638 -25.06 20.35 -41.49
N TYR A 639 -26.00 21.29 -41.35
CA TYR A 639 -25.70 22.70 -41.22
C TYR A 639 -25.33 23.08 -39.78
N PHE A 640 -24.23 23.80 -39.63
CA PHE A 640 -23.79 24.37 -38.36
C PHE A 640 -23.45 25.84 -38.53
N ASP A 641 -23.92 26.67 -37.60
CA ASP A 641 -23.43 28.04 -37.48
C ASP A 641 -22.03 27.99 -36.87
N ILE A 642 -21.06 28.55 -37.59
CA ILE A 642 -19.67 28.59 -37.19
C ILE A 642 -19.11 30.02 -37.26
N VAL A 643 -18.13 30.30 -36.42
CA VAL A 643 -17.29 31.49 -36.49
C VAL A 643 -15.93 31.04 -36.99
N VAL A 644 -15.51 31.49 -38.17
CA VAL A 644 -14.21 31.15 -38.73
C VAL A 644 -13.14 31.98 -38.02
N THR A 645 -12.15 31.30 -37.45
CA THR A 645 -11.14 31.91 -36.59
C THR A 645 -9.79 32.10 -37.26
N ASN A 646 -9.44 31.28 -38.26
CA ASN A 646 -8.18 31.37 -38.99
C ASN A 646 -8.25 30.57 -40.29
N VAL A 647 -7.61 31.05 -41.36
CA VAL A 647 -7.33 30.26 -42.57
C VAL A 647 -5.84 29.98 -42.66
N ALA A 648 -5.47 28.71 -42.63
CA ALA A 648 -4.09 28.25 -42.67
C ALA A 648 -3.48 28.42 -44.07
N PRO A 649 -2.15 28.58 -44.20
CA PRO A 649 -1.48 28.62 -45.51
C PRO A 649 -1.69 27.35 -46.36
N SER A 650 -2.10 26.23 -45.74
CA SER A 650 -2.47 24.99 -46.43
C SER A 650 -3.87 25.01 -47.04
N GLY A 651 -4.65 26.09 -46.87
CA GLY A 651 -6.06 26.16 -47.27
C GLY A 651 -7.04 25.56 -46.26
N GLU A 652 -6.56 25.03 -45.13
CA GLU A 652 -7.41 24.53 -44.05
C GLU A 652 -8.09 25.68 -43.29
N VAL A 653 -9.39 25.53 -43.00
CA VAL A 653 -10.18 26.53 -42.28
C VAL A 653 -10.37 26.08 -40.84
N SER A 654 -9.91 26.90 -39.90
CA SER A 654 -10.15 26.72 -38.47
C SER A 654 -11.40 27.51 -38.05
N TYR A 655 -12.26 26.88 -37.27
CA TYR A 655 -13.52 27.47 -36.83
C TYR A 655 -13.89 27.07 -35.40
N ARG A 656 -14.85 27.80 -34.83
CA ARG A 656 -15.59 27.43 -33.63
C ARG A 656 -17.07 27.36 -33.92
N LEU A 657 -17.80 26.53 -33.19
CA LEU A 657 -19.27 26.56 -33.23
C LEU A 657 -19.79 27.86 -32.64
N SER A 658 -20.73 28.53 -33.30
CA SER A 658 -21.27 29.83 -32.88
C SER A 658 -21.88 29.78 -31.47
N ASN A 659 -22.51 28.65 -31.10
CA ASN A 659 -23.04 28.44 -29.75
C ASN A 659 -21.97 28.31 -28.64
N LYS A 660 -20.69 28.18 -29.00
CA LYS A 660 -19.55 28.18 -28.05
C LYS A 660 -18.86 29.53 -27.93
N GLN A 661 -19.28 30.54 -28.70
CA GLN A 661 -18.67 31.87 -28.68
C GLN A 661 -18.72 32.52 -27.29
N ALA A 662 -19.87 32.45 -26.60
CA ALA A 662 -19.99 33.00 -25.24
C ALA A 662 -19.07 32.29 -24.23
N ALA A 663 -18.91 30.97 -24.37
CA ALA A 663 -18.01 30.19 -23.51
C ALA A 663 -16.54 30.56 -23.75
N TYR A 664 -16.15 30.79 -25.01
CA TYR A 664 -14.82 31.30 -25.35
C TYR A 664 -14.57 32.68 -24.74
N THR A 665 -15.50 33.63 -24.92
CA THR A 665 -15.34 34.99 -24.39
C THR A 665 -15.19 34.98 -22.87
N LYS A 666 -15.99 34.18 -22.17
CA LYS A 666 -15.86 33.99 -20.73
C LYS A 666 -14.52 33.36 -20.34
N LEU A 667 -14.12 32.28 -21.02
CA LEU A 667 -12.86 31.57 -20.73
C LEU A 667 -11.65 32.49 -20.90
N MET A 668 -11.60 33.30 -21.97
CA MET A 668 -10.51 34.24 -22.20
C MET A 668 -10.52 35.39 -21.19
N ALA A 669 -11.70 35.86 -20.76
CA ALA A 669 -11.82 36.88 -19.72
C ALA A 669 -11.36 36.36 -18.35
N ASP A 670 -11.77 35.15 -17.96
CA ASP A 670 -11.36 34.50 -16.71
C ASP A 670 -9.85 34.22 -16.70
N LEU A 671 -9.30 33.78 -17.83
CA LEU A 671 -7.88 33.52 -18.01
C LEU A 671 -7.06 34.82 -17.94
N ALA A 672 -7.54 35.91 -18.56
CA ALA A 672 -6.91 37.22 -18.45
C ALA A 672 -6.98 37.77 -17.02
N SER A 673 -8.13 37.66 -16.35
CA SER A 673 -8.31 38.07 -14.95
C SER A 673 -7.34 37.36 -14.02
N TYR A 674 -7.19 36.03 -14.20
CA TYR A 674 -6.26 35.23 -13.41
C TYR A 674 -4.82 35.70 -13.56
N HIS A 675 -4.34 35.88 -14.79
CA HIS A 675 -2.93 36.23 -15.04
C HIS A 675 -2.60 37.69 -14.72
N ASN A 676 -3.60 38.58 -14.71
CA ASN A 676 -3.45 39.99 -14.31
C ASN A 676 -3.53 40.20 -12.78
N GLY A 677 -3.98 39.21 -12.01
CA GLY A 677 -4.03 39.30 -10.54
C GLY A 677 -2.63 39.37 -9.90
N ALA A 678 -2.41 40.33 -9.00
CA ALA A 678 -1.11 40.64 -8.40
C ALA A 678 -0.40 39.44 -7.72
N GLY A 679 -1.15 38.45 -7.22
CA GLY A 679 -0.60 37.24 -6.60
C GLY A 679 -0.25 36.09 -7.58
N ASN A 680 -0.80 36.11 -8.80
CA ASN A 680 -0.71 34.99 -9.76
C ASN A 680 0.30 35.24 -10.89
N ALA A 681 0.71 36.50 -11.08
CA ALA A 681 1.60 36.90 -12.17
C ALA A 681 2.99 36.24 -12.09
N ALA A 682 3.53 36.05 -10.88
CA ALA A 682 4.83 35.41 -10.65
C ALA A 682 4.74 33.87 -10.63
N ALA A 683 3.66 33.31 -10.07
CA ALA A 683 3.43 31.86 -9.96
C ALA A 683 3.16 31.18 -11.32
N SER A 684 2.77 31.95 -12.34
CA SER A 684 2.50 31.49 -13.70
C SER A 684 3.73 31.47 -14.62
N ASN A 685 4.90 31.90 -14.14
CA ASN A 685 6.12 31.87 -14.93
C ASN A 685 6.64 30.43 -15.09
N LEU A 686 7.10 30.10 -16.29
CA LEU A 686 7.66 28.80 -16.59
C LEU A 686 9.03 28.63 -15.93
N THR A 687 9.17 27.63 -15.05
CA THR A 687 10.45 27.28 -14.42
C THR A 687 11.41 26.54 -15.36
N ARG A 688 10.88 25.97 -16.45
CA ARG A 688 11.63 25.31 -17.52
C ARG A 688 10.98 25.61 -18.88
N GLY A 689 11.74 25.44 -19.97
CA GLY A 689 11.18 25.47 -21.32
C GLY A 689 10.11 24.37 -21.50
N PRO A 690 8.95 24.68 -22.10
CA PRO A 690 7.86 23.72 -22.28
C PRO A 690 8.21 22.69 -23.37
N ARG A 691 7.72 21.45 -23.21
CA ARG A 691 8.00 20.34 -24.12
C ARG A 691 6.99 20.26 -25.26
N ARG A 692 7.35 19.56 -26.35
CA ARG A 692 6.42 19.25 -27.46
C ARG A 692 5.18 18.53 -26.91
N GLY A 693 3.99 19.04 -27.27
CA GLY A 693 2.69 18.55 -26.83
C GLY A 693 2.16 19.18 -25.53
N GLU A 694 2.99 19.91 -24.78
CA GLU A 694 2.62 20.57 -23.52
C GLU A 694 1.69 21.77 -23.77
N THR A 695 0.66 21.92 -22.94
CA THR A 695 -0.28 23.06 -22.99
C THR A 695 0.23 24.22 -22.15
N VAL A 696 0.25 25.41 -22.72
CA VAL A 696 0.80 26.63 -22.13
C VAL A 696 -0.20 27.78 -22.28
N THR A 697 -0.05 28.83 -21.48
CA THR A 697 -0.67 30.12 -21.78
C THR A 697 0.27 30.92 -22.66
N VAL A 698 -0.24 31.43 -23.78
CA VAL A 698 0.48 32.33 -24.67
C VAL A 698 0.07 33.77 -24.34
N VAL A 699 1.04 34.68 -24.40
CA VAL A 699 0.84 36.14 -24.23
C VAL A 699 1.24 36.84 -25.53
N PRO A 700 0.34 36.89 -26.54
CA PRO A 700 0.69 37.47 -27.84
C PRO A 700 1.01 38.97 -27.74
N LYS A 701 0.27 39.67 -26.88
CA LYS A 701 0.46 41.08 -26.53
C LYS A 701 0.22 41.24 -25.03
N ARG A 702 0.80 42.26 -24.41
CA ARG A 702 0.64 42.52 -22.96
C ARG A 702 -0.85 42.64 -22.62
N GLY A 703 -1.31 41.85 -21.65
CA GLY A 703 -2.71 41.83 -21.21
C GLY A 703 -3.65 40.95 -22.04
N VAL A 704 -3.17 40.36 -23.15
CA VAL A 704 -3.93 39.42 -23.98
C VAL A 704 -3.35 38.02 -23.76
N TYR A 705 -4.23 37.07 -23.48
CA TYR A 705 -3.84 35.71 -23.16
C TYR A 705 -4.65 34.71 -23.99
N ALA A 706 -4.01 33.61 -24.39
CA ALA A 706 -4.63 32.52 -25.13
C ALA A 706 -4.09 31.17 -24.64
N ARG A 707 -4.84 30.09 -24.87
CA ARG A 707 -4.36 28.73 -24.59
C ARG A 707 -3.66 28.17 -25.81
N GLY A 708 -2.47 27.63 -25.62
CA GLY A 708 -1.66 27.11 -26.72
C GLY A 708 -1.10 25.72 -26.44
N ARG A 709 -0.81 24.98 -27.51
CA ARG A 709 -0.13 23.68 -27.46
C ARG A 709 1.19 23.77 -28.24
N VAL A 710 2.29 23.34 -27.62
CA VAL A 710 3.61 23.37 -28.25
C VAL A 710 3.69 22.33 -29.37
N ILE A 711 3.91 22.75 -30.62
CA ILE A 711 4.09 21.85 -31.76
C ILE A 711 5.57 21.55 -31.97
N VAL A 712 6.39 22.59 -32.04
CA VAL A 712 7.83 22.51 -32.34
C VAL A 712 8.57 23.52 -31.47
N PHE A 713 9.74 23.12 -30.96
CA PHE A 713 10.71 24.03 -30.34
C PHE A 713 11.99 23.99 -31.17
N ASP A 714 12.34 25.13 -31.77
CA ASP A 714 13.60 25.30 -32.48
C ASP A 714 14.69 25.70 -31.46
N LYS A 715 15.57 24.75 -31.16
CA LYS A 715 16.66 24.92 -30.19
C LYS A 715 17.67 25.98 -30.61
N THR A 716 17.82 26.22 -31.91
CA THR A 716 18.84 27.14 -32.44
C THR A 716 18.38 28.59 -32.33
N SER A 717 17.10 28.85 -32.64
CA SER A 717 16.51 30.20 -32.56
C SER A 717 15.88 30.51 -31.21
N GLY A 718 15.62 29.51 -30.36
CA GLY A 718 14.92 29.70 -29.09
C GLY A 718 13.41 29.98 -29.24
N ILE A 719 12.87 29.74 -30.44
CA ILE A 719 11.49 30.06 -30.81
C ILE A 719 10.60 28.82 -30.70
N PHE A 720 9.43 29.01 -30.07
CA PHE A 720 8.39 27.98 -29.95
C PHE A 720 7.30 28.22 -31.01
N THR A 721 6.97 27.17 -31.77
CA THR A 721 5.79 27.17 -32.64
C THR A 721 4.62 26.59 -31.85
N ILE A 722 3.61 27.42 -31.60
CA ILE A 722 2.44 27.11 -30.78
C ILE A 722 1.19 27.09 -31.66
N ASN A 723 0.34 26.08 -31.48
CA ASN A 723 -1.03 26.08 -31.99
C ASN A 723 -1.97 26.62 -30.91
N ASP A 724 -2.69 27.69 -31.17
CA ASP A 724 -3.77 28.17 -30.31
C ASP A 724 -4.95 27.18 -30.38
N VAL A 725 -5.24 26.52 -29.27
CA VAL A 725 -6.25 25.44 -29.23
C VAL A 725 -7.68 25.96 -29.31
N ASP A 726 -7.90 27.26 -29.17
CA ASP A 726 -9.21 27.88 -29.22
C ASP A 726 -9.46 28.68 -30.50
N THR A 727 -8.42 29.03 -31.27
CA THR A 727 -8.55 29.67 -32.59
C THR A 727 -8.00 28.85 -33.75
N GLY A 728 -7.23 27.80 -33.48
CA GLY A 728 -6.56 26.98 -34.49
C GLY A 728 -5.42 27.72 -35.21
N LYS A 729 -5.03 28.90 -34.73
CA LYS A 729 -3.96 29.70 -35.31
C LYS A 729 -2.61 29.19 -34.85
N THR A 730 -1.72 28.92 -35.79
CA THR A 730 -0.33 28.57 -35.49
C THR A 730 0.56 29.81 -35.58
N ALA A 731 1.32 30.09 -34.52
CA ALA A 731 2.21 31.25 -34.47
C ALA A 731 3.50 30.94 -33.68
N LYS A 732 4.53 31.76 -33.93
CA LYS A 732 5.85 31.65 -33.33
C LYS A 732 5.99 32.61 -32.15
N TYR A 733 6.48 32.12 -31.01
CA TYR A 733 6.61 32.89 -29.77
C TYR A 733 7.97 32.63 -29.09
N ASN A 734 8.48 33.65 -28.39
CA ASN A 734 9.63 33.51 -27.51
C ASN A 734 9.21 32.97 -26.14
N GLN A 735 10.15 32.39 -25.39
CA GLN A 735 9.86 31.87 -24.04
C GLN A 735 9.27 32.93 -23.09
N SER A 736 9.64 34.20 -23.24
CA SER A 736 9.10 35.31 -22.44
C SER A 736 7.61 35.57 -22.65
N GLN A 737 7.05 35.08 -23.77
CA GLN A 737 5.62 35.19 -24.11
C GLN A 737 4.84 33.93 -23.69
N LEU A 738 5.48 32.98 -23.01
CA LEU A 738 4.87 31.74 -22.56
C LEU A 738 4.80 31.68 -21.04
N LYS A 739 3.65 31.22 -20.54
CA LYS A 739 3.35 31.01 -19.13
C LYS A 739 2.81 29.60 -18.91
N SER A 740 2.91 29.09 -17.69
CA SER A 740 2.25 27.82 -17.33
C SER A 740 0.72 27.99 -17.45
N LEU A 741 0.05 26.97 -18.00
CA LEU A 741 -1.41 26.95 -18.05
C LEU A 741 -1.94 26.45 -16.70
N PRO A 742 -2.68 27.28 -15.92
CA PRO A 742 -3.25 26.84 -14.65
C PRO A 742 -4.23 25.68 -14.84
N ALA A 743 -4.28 24.74 -13.88
CA ALA A 743 -5.09 23.53 -13.99
C ALA A 743 -6.59 23.80 -14.24
N GLN A 744 -7.13 24.88 -13.66
CA GLN A 744 -8.50 25.34 -13.86
C GLN A 744 -8.81 25.80 -15.30
N PHE A 745 -7.81 26.02 -16.15
CA PHE A 745 -7.98 26.37 -17.57
C PHE A 745 -7.50 25.25 -18.51
N SER A 746 -7.21 24.07 -17.96
CA SER A 746 -6.71 22.92 -18.72
C SER A 746 -7.68 22.47 -19.82
N THR A 747 -7.14 21.82 -20.86
CA THR A 747 -7.95 21.25 -21.95
C THR A 747 -8.82 20.07 -21.51
N ALA A 748 -8.54 19.49 -20.32
CA ALA A 748 -9.39 18.46 -19.71
C ALA A 748 -10.69 19.04 -19.12
N LEU A 749 -10.62 20.21 -18.48
CA LEU A 749 -11.79 20.87 -17.90
C LEU A 749 -12.55 21.71 -18.94
N HIS A 750 -11.81 22.36 -19.84
CA HIS A 750 -12.35 23.18 -20.91
C HIS A 750 -11.85 22.62 -22.26
N PRO A 751 -12.66 21.82 -22.97
CA PRO A 751 -12.27 21.24 -24.26
C PRO A 751 -11.73 22.28 -25.25
N GLU A 752 -10.88 21.84 -26.17
CA GLU A 752 -10.38 22.68 -27.27
C GLU A 752 -11.56 23.15 -28.13
N LEU A 753 -11.65 24.47 -28.35
CA LEU A 753 -12.81 25.06 -29.03
C LEU A 753 -12.62 25.13 -30.54
N ALA A 754 -11.38 25.19 -31.02
CA ALA A 754 -11.09 25.21 -32.44
C ALA A 754 -11.25 23.82 -33.06
N LYS A 755 -11.88 23.77 -34.23
CA LYS A 755 -11.96 22.61 -35.12
C LYS A 755 -11.47 23.01 -36.51
N THR A 756 -11.02 22.04 -37.29
CA THR A 756 -10.49 22.28 -38.64
C THR A 756 -11.35 21.56 -39.69
N VAL A 757 -11.56 22.21 -40.82
CA VAL A 757 -12.31 21.71 -41.98
C VAL A 757 -11.59 22.08 -43.27
N VAL A 758 -11.81 21.29 -44.32
CA VAL A 758 -11.39 21.60 -45.69
C VAL A 758 -12.60 21.86 -46.58
N LEU A 759 -12.47 22.70 -47.60
CA LEU A 759 -13.58 22.99 -48.50
C LEU A 759 -13.90 21.81 -49.42
N SER A 760 -15.18 21.44 -49.49
CA SER A 760 -15.67 20.33 -50.30
C SER A 760 -15.57 20.58 -51.80
N PHE A 761 -15.18 19.52 -52.52
CA PHE A 761 -15.06 19.45 -53.97
C PHE A 761 -14.01 20.38 -54.61
N ILE A 762 -13.19 21.06 -53.79
CA ILE A 762 -12.13 21.96 -54.25
C ILE A 762 -10.79 21.21 -54.35
N LYS A 763 -10.06 21.44 -55.44
CA LYS A 763 -8.62 21.17 -55.56
C LYS A 763 -7.89 22.51 -55.48
N LEU A 764 -6.90 22.59 -54.59
CA LEU A 764 -6.09 23.79 -54.37
C LEU A 764 -5.20 24.07 -55.58
N PRO A 765 -4.95 25.35 -55.91
CA PRO A 765 -4.05 25.71 -56.99
C PRO A 765 -2.58 25.46 -56.62
N PRO A 766 -1.69 25.30 -57.62
CA PRO A 766 -0.28 25.08 -57.38
C PRO A 766 0.39 26.33 -56.77
N SER A 767 1.49 26.12 -56.06
CA SER A 767 2.29 27.20 -55.45
C SER A 767 3.44 27.70 -56.35
N ALA A 768 3.65 27.08 -57.50
CA ALA A 768 4.69 27.41 -58.47
C ALA A 768 4.18 27.11 -59.91
N PRO A 769 4.61 27.86 -60.95
CA PRO A 769 5.60 28.95 -60.92
C PRO A 769 5.05 30.28 -60.38
N THR A 770 3.75 30.54 -60.52
CA THR A 770 3.03 31.66 -59.89
C THR A 770 2.40 31.16 -58.59
N ASN A 771 2.42 31.97 -57.52
CA ASN A 771 1.96 31.55 -56.19
C ASN A 771 0.43 31.69 -56.04
N TYR A 772 -0.34 31.06 -56.93
CA TYR A 772 -1.81 31.09 -56.90
C TYR A 772 -2.41 30.52 -55.61
N LEU A 773 -1.69 29.61 -54.93
CA LEU A 773 -2.09 29.15 -53.61
C LEU A 773 -2.20 30.28 -52.58
N ALA A 774 -1.30 31.27 -52.61
CA ALA A 774 -1.38 32.41 -51.72
C ALA A 774 -2.60 33.29 -52.03
N GLU A 775 -2.88 33.53 -53.31
CA GLU A 775 -4.05 34.29 -53.75
C GLU A 775 -5.36 33.59 -53.36
N TYR A 776 -5.45 32.27 -53.52
CA TYR A 776 -6.56 31.47 -53.02
C TYR A 776 -6.76 31.63 -51.51
N VAL A 777 -5.68 31.53 -50.74
CA VAL A 777 -5.74 31.65 -49.28
C VAL A 777 -6.17 33.06 -48.86
N ASP A 778 -5.67 34.10 -49.53
CA ASP A 778 -6.01 35.49 -49.22
C ASP A 778 -7.46 35.82 -49.61
N ALA A 779 -7.93 35.35 -50.78
CA ALA A 779 -9.33 35.46 -51.17
C ALA A 779 -10.26 34.73 -50.16
N LEU A 780 -9.89 33.51 -49.76
CA LEU A 780 -10.64 32.76 -48.76
C LEU A 780 -10.66 33.49 -47.40
N ARG A 781 -9.53 34.08 -46.97
CA ARG A 781 -9.48 34.90 -45.74
C ARG A 781 -10.42 36.09 -45.82
N ASP A 782 -10.40 36.85 -46.90
CA ASP A 782 -11.26 38.03 -47.07
C ASP A 782 -12.75 37.65 -47.08
N MET A 783 -13.08 36.48 -47.63
CA MET A 783 -14.46 35.99 -47.67
C MET A 783 -14.98 35.50 -46.31
N VAL A 784 -14.16 34.80 -45.50
CA VAL A 784 -14.68 34.10 -44.30
C VAL A 784 -13.99 34.40 -42.98
N GLU A 785 -12.74 34.86 -42.94
CA GLU A 785 -12.00 35.00 -41.69
C GLU A 785 -12.66 36.06 -40.76
N GLY A 786 -12.93 35.67 -39.51
CA GLY A 786 -13.61 36.52 -38.53
C GLY A 786 -15.13 36.64 -38.73
N GLN A 787 -15.69 36.06 -39.78
CA GLN A 787 -17.14 36.10 -40.05
C GLN A 787 -17.87 34.92 -39.40
N THR A 788 -19.18 35.12 -39.16
CA THR A 788 -20.09 34.02 -38.82
C THR A 788 -20.68 33.49 -40.13
N VAL A 789 -20.42 32.22 -40.41
CA VAL A 789 -20.83 31.54 -41.65
C VAL A 789 -21.56 30.24 -41.30
N VAL A 790 -22.36 29.73 -42.23
CA VAL A 790 -23.02 28.44 -42.08
C VAL A 790 -22.20 27.38 -42.81
N ALA A 791 -21.76 26.35 -42.11
CA ALA A 791 -21.04 25.22 -42.70
C ALA A 791 -21.97 24.03 -42.88
N ASN A 792 -22.06 23.49 -44.11
CA ASN A 792 -22.65 22.19 -44.37
C ASN A 792 -21.54 21.14 -44.41
N VAL A 793 -21.52 20.20 -43.46
CA VAL A 793 -20.54 19.10 -43.48
C VAL A 793 -20.98 18.05 -44.49
N ASP A 794 -20.29 17.98 -45.62
CA ASP A 794 -20.63 17.12 -46.75
C ASP A 794 -20.01 15.71 -46.60
N SER A 795 -18.87 15.61 -45.92
CA SER A 795 -18.18 14.34 -45.70
C SER A 795 -18.85 13.47 -44.62
N PRO A 796 -18.82 12.14 -44.74
CA PRO A 796 -19.16 11.22 -43.65
C PRO A 796 -18.31 11.48 -42.39
N SER A 797 -18.84 11.10 -41.22
CA SER A 797 -18.16 11.29 -39.93
C SER A 797 -16.80 10.58 -39.79
N THR A 798 -16.46 9.67 -40.71
CA THR A 798 -15.18 8.95 -40.76
C THR A 798 -14.05 9.76 -41.42
N VAL A 799 -14.36 10.89 -42.09
CA VAL A 799 -13.38 11.72 -42.79
C VAL A 799 -12.83 12.79 -41.85
N THR A 800 -11.51 12.84 -41.67
CA THR A 800 -10.83 13.82 -40.80
C THR A 800 -9.58 14.39 -41.50
N PRO A 801 -9.40 15.72 -41.64
CA PRO A 801 -10.36 16.78 -41.30
C PRO A 801 -11.65 16.66 -42.13
N ALA A 802 -12.77 17.11 -41.57
CA ALA A 802 -14.07 17.04 -42.26
C ALA A 802 -14.05 17.92 -43.52
N SER A 803 -14.90 17.59 -44.50
CA SER A 803 -15.08 18.38 -45.72
C SER A 803 -16.43 19.12 -45.64
N ALA A 804 -16.42 20.44 -45.89
CA ALA A 804 -17.64 21.25 -45.85
C ALA A 804 -17.77 22.26 -46.98
N THR A 805 -19.03 22.60 -47.28
CA THR A 805 -19.42 23.76 -48.08
C THR A 805 -19.80 24.90 -47.16
N LEU A 806 -19.19 26.08 -47.34
CA LEU A 806 -19.44 27.25 -46.50
C LEU A 806 -20.39 28.26 -47.17
N PHE A 807 -21.29 28.85 -46.40
CA PHE A 807 -22.27 29.84 -46.84
C PHE A 807 -22.12 31.11 -46.01
N THR A 808 -22.02 32.26 -46.66
CA THR A 808 -21.96 33.56 -45.98
C THR A 808 -23.36 34.14 -45.83
N ALA A 809 -23.50 35.24 -45.09
CA ALA A 809 -24.78 35.95 -45.01
C ALA A 809 -25.27 36.50 -46.38
N LYS A 810 -24.39 36.59 -47.38
CA LYS A 810 -24.73 37.03 -48.74
C LYS A 810 -25.23 35.90 -49.65
N SER A 811 -25.05 34.64 -49.23
CA SER A 811 -25.45 33.46 -49.99
C SER A 811 -26.96 33.41 -50.21
N THR A 812 -27.38 33.42 -51.47
CA THR A 812 -28.80 33.47 -51.89
C THR A 812 -29.45 32.09 -52.04
N GLY A 813 -28.65 31.01 -51.99
CA GLY A 813 -29.17 29.64 -52.08
C GLY A 813 -28.09 28.56 -51.94
N PRO A 814 -28.47 27.26 -52.06
CA PRO A 814 -27.57 26.12 -51.85
C PRO A 814 -26.39 26.00 -52.82
N ASN A 815 -26.47 26.67 -53.98
CA ASN A 815 -25.42 26.70 -54.99
C ASN A 815 -24.54 27.96 -54.89
N ASP A 816 -24.94 28.94 -54.08
CA ASP A 816 -24.25 30.20 -53.88
C ASP A 816 -23.43 30.13 -52.57
N SER A 817 -22.29 29.46 -52.66
CA SER A 817 -21.40 29.15 -51.55
C SER A 817 -20.03 29.82 -51.71
N VAL A 818 -19.26 29.90 -50.64
CA VAL A 818 -17.85 30.31 -50.72
C VAL A 818 -17.07 29.41 -51.67
N ASN A 819 -17.38 28.11 -51.66
CA ASN A 819 -16.72 27.13 -52.52
C ASN A 819 -16.95 27.41 -54.01
N SER A 820 -18.19 27.76 -54.39
CA SER A 820 -18.54 28.11 -55.77
C SER A 820 -17.96 29.46 -56.17
N ALA A 821 -17.96 30.46 -55.28
CA ALA A 821 -17.37 31.77 -55.55
C ALA A 821 -15.87 31.68 -55.84
N LEU A 822 -15.13 30.85 -55.08
CA LEU A 822 -13.70 30.62 -55.33
C LEU A 822 -13.42 29.95 -56.68
N ILE A 823 -14.34 29.13 -57.18
CA ILE A 823 -14.20 28.49 -58.50
C ILE A 823 -14.60 29.46 -59.62
N ASP A 824 -15.66 30.25 -59.42
CA ASP A 824 -16.14 31.25 -60.38
C ASP A 824 -15.13 32.38 -60.60
N GLU A 825 -14.51 32.86 -59.51
CA GLU A 825 -13.45 33.89 -59.54
C GLU A 825 -12.06 33.31 -59.93
N GLY A 826 -11.98 32.02 -60.26
CA GLY A 826 -10.74 31.41 -60.75
C GLY A 826 -9.65 31.21 -59.70
N TYR A 827 -9.98 31.18 -58.40
CA TYR A 827 -9.03 30.92 -57.31
C TYR A 827 -8.79 29.43 -57.05
N ALA A 828 -9.64 28.52 -57.53
CA ALA A 828 -9.47 27.09 -57.31
C ALA A 828 -10.07 26.21 -58.41
N PHE A 829 -9.70 24.92 -58.40
CA PHE A 829 -10.20 23.92 -59.34
C PHE A 829 -11.30 23.06 -58.74
N VAL A 830 -12.18 22.49 -59.57
CA VAL A 830 -13.02 21.36 -59.15
C VAL A 830 -12.16 20.11 -59.09
N LYS A 831 -12.27 19.36 -58.00
CA LYS A 831 -11.54 18.11 -57.80
C LYS A 831 -11.84 17.09 -58.91
N SER A 832 -10.80 16.70 -59.66
CA SER A 832 -10.89 15.72 -60.75
C SER A 832 -11.01 14.28 -60.24
N LYS A 833 -10.19 13.91 -59.24
CA LYS A 833 -10.21 12.59 -58.57
C LYS A 833 -11.08 12.64 -57.33
N LEU A 834 -12.33 12.20 -57.48
CA LEU A 834 -13.32 12.14 -56.39
C LEU A 834 -13.07 10.91 -55.49
N THR A 835 -13.20 11.11 -54.19
CA THR A 835 -13.20 10.03 -53.18
C THR A 835 -14.55 9.33 -53.14
N GLY A 836 -14.62 8.13 -52.58
CA GLY A 836 -15.81 7.27 -52.69
C GLY A 836 -17.13 7.84 -52.12
N TRP A 837 -17.07 8.83 -51.23
CA TRP A 837 -18.28 9.53 -50.76
C TRP A 837 -18.65 10.74 -51.63
N GLU A 838 -17.67 11.35 -52.30
CA GLU A 838 -17.88 12.46 -53.24
C GLU A 838 -18.52 11.96 -54.56
N THR A 839 -18.55 10.65 -54.81
CA THR A 839 -19.19 10.02 -55.98
C THR A 839 -20.66 9.67 -55.77
N TRP A 840 -21.23 9.93 -54.58
CA TRP A 840 -22.64 9.63 -54.30
C TRP A 840 -23.58 10.44 -55.19
N ASP A 841 -24.72 9.84 -55.57
CA ASP A 841 -25.71 10.45 -56.48
C ASP A 841 -26.23 11.80 -55.97
N ALA A 842 -26.25 12.00 -54.65
CA ALA A 842 -26.64 13.25 -54.01
C ALA A 842 -25.76 14.46 -54.39
N TRP A 843 -24.49 14.23 -54.74
CA TRP A 843 -23.52 15.30 -55.07
C TRP A 843 -23.42 15.59 -56.57
N LYS A 844 -24.03 14.77 -57.43
CA LYS A 844 -24.01 14.96 -58.90
C LYS A 844 -24.50 16.35 -59.34
N PRO A 845 -25.59 16.92 -58.78
CA PRO A 845 -26.02 18.28 -59.13
C PRO A 845 -25.00 19.35 -58.76
N THR A 846 -24.42 19.27 -57.55
CA THR A 846 -23.41 20.22 -57.06
C THR A 846 -22.15 20.17 -57.92
N LEU A 847 -21.62 18.97 -58.19
CA LEU A 847 -20.45 18.77 -59.05
C LEU A 847 -20.70 19.25 -60.49
N LYS A 848 -21.91 19.09 -61.01
CA LYS A 848 -22.26 19.61 -62.34
C LYS A 848 -22.18 21.14 -62.36
N HIS A 849 -22.77 21.79 -61.37
CA HIS A 849 -22.76 23.25 -61.25
C HIS A 849 -21.33 23.81 -61.08
N LEU A 850 -20.53 23.24 -60.18
CA LEU A 850 -19.15 23.67 -59.98
C LEU A 850 -18.29 23.53 -61.25
N ARG A 851 -18.50 22.47 -62.04
CA ARG A 851 -17.81 22.28 -63.34
C ARG A 851 -18.28 23.26 -64.42
N GLU A 852 -19.51 23.75 -64.34
CA GLU A 852 -20.00 24.81 -65.23
C GLU A 852 -19.32 26.14 -64.89
N LEU A 853 -19.20 26.49 -63.60
CA LEU A 853 -18.46 27.67 -63.15
C LEU A 853 -16.97 27.60 -63.55
N GLN A 854 -16.32 26.46 -63.32
CA GLN A 854 -14.92 26.29 -63.75
C GLN A 854 -14.74 26.48 -65.27
N ARG A 855 -15.68 25.96 -66.08
CA ARG A 855 -15.63 26.16 -67.54
C ARG A 855 -15.82 27.62 -67.94
N ALA A 856 -16.66 28.37 -67.23
CA ALA A 856 -16.82 29.81 -67.47
C ALA A 856 -15.53 30.58 -67.11
N ALA A 857 -14.97 30.34 -65.91
CA ALA A 857 -13.70 30.95 -65.49
C ALA A 857 -12.54 30.63 -66.46
N GLN A 858 -12.49 29.41 -66.99
CA GLN A 858 -11.51 29.00 -68.00
C GLN A 858 -11.70 29.72 -69.35
N GLN A 859 -12.96 29.93 -69.80
CA GLN A 859 -13.26 30.66 -71.03
C GLN A 859 -12.90 32.15 -70.91
N ASP A 860 -13.17 32.74 -69.75
CA ASP A 860 -12.93 34.16 -69.47
C ASP A 860 -11.49 34.44 -69.00
N ARG A 861 -10.67 33.39 -68.83
CA ARG A 861 -9.27 33.43 -68.38
C ARG A 861 -9.07 34.19 -67.06
N VAL A 862 -9.93 33.91 -66.09
CA VAL A 862 -9.93 34.58 -64.78
C VAL A 862 -9.03 33.84 -63.79
N GLY A 863 -8.25 34.56 -62.98
CA GLY A 863 -7.44 34.00 -61.90
C GLY A 863 -6.38 33.02 -62.41
N VAL A 864 -6.42 31.78 -61.89
CA VAL A 864 -5.47 30.71 -62.19
C VAL A 864 -5.41 30.31 -63.69
N TRP A 865 -6.39 30.76 -64.49
CA TRP A 865 -6.50 30.47 -65.93
C TRP A 865 -5.87 31.54 -66.84
N GLU A 866 -5.30 32.61 -66.29
CA GLU A 866 -4.80 33.77 -67.07
C GLU A 866 -3.72 33.41 -68.12
N TYR A 867 -2.91 32.37 -67.85
CA TYR A 867 -1.81 31.92 -68.71
C TYR A 867 -2.07 30.59 -69.45
N GLY A 868 -3.27 30.02 -69.34
CA GLY A 868 -3.60 28.70 -69.92
C GLY A 868 -4.12 27.71 -68.88
N ASP A 869 -4.05 26.41 -69.17
CA ASP A 869 -4.42 25.35 -68.22
C ASP A 869 -3.19 24.95 -67.38
N PRO A 870 -3.07 25.39 -66.12
CA PRO A 870 -1.95 25.02 -65.26
C PRO A 870 -1.98 23.55 -64.83
N GLU A 871 -3.07 22.81 -65.04
CA GLU A 871 -3.11 21.36 -64.78
C GLU A 871 -2.43 20.54 -65.89
N SER A 872 -2.20 21.09 -67.09
CA SER A 872 -1.57 20.35 -68.20
C SER A 872 -0.06 20.18 -68.06
N ASP A 873 0.59 20.95 -67.18
CA ASP A 873 2.04 20.93 -66.97
C ASP A 873 2.47 19.98 -65.82
N GLU A 874 1.52 19.32 -65.14
CA GLU A 874 1.75 18.38 -64.02
C GLU A 874 1.52 16.88 -64.36
N GLU A 875 1.35 16.50 -65.63
CA GLU A 875 1.35 15.08 -66.06
C GLU A 875 2.76 14.48 -66.26
#